data_AF-A3ZL26-F1
#
_entry.id   AF-A3ZL26-F1
#
_cell.length_a   1.000
_cell.length_b   1.000
_cell.length_c   1.000
_cell.angle_alpha   90.00
_cell.angle_beta   90.00
_cell.angle_gamma   90.00
#
_symmetry.space_group_name_H-M   'P 1'
#
loop_
_entity.id
_entity.type
_entity.pdbx_description
1 polymer ?
#
loop_
_entity_poly.entity_id
_entity_poly.type
_entity_poly.pdbx_seq_one_letter_code
_entity_poly.pdbx_strand_id
1 'polypeptide(L)'
;MFGQSVLIEAESFDQRGGWKLDTQFIREMGSPYLLAHGLGTPVADATAKVAFPETGEYKVFVRTKDWVARWNAPGAPGRFQLLVNDKPLGETFGAQGAKWAWQAGGTVQIDAKEVELKLHDLTGFDGRCDAIFFTKEDATPPNESAILPAWRSRLLGLKEKPTEKSGYDLVVVGGGYAGMGAALSAARMGCKVALIQDRPVLGGNGSSEVRVWAMGNIRRGKFPRVGEIIEEFSDHAKKSPGTYEEFGDAKKEAVVRAEPNIDLFLNHHAYQVDMDGEKKIAGVYAFDTRTSEQKRFTGKLYVDCTGHGTIGFLAGADFDMAEKGRMGMSNMWAWDEADKPREFPATPWALDLTMKDFPYPRDHHGQWFWESGFDKDAIGDAEGIRDWNLRAVYGAFNAMKNKDGADKHAPAYLTWVAYVGGPRESRLLQGDIVLNQDDIISKRDFSDGCVPSTWSIDLHYPKKQFAEKFPDNPFISIAVHDQRVDRNFGYPVPYRCFYSRNIDNLFMAGRCISVDHEALGTVRVMKTCGMMGEVVGKAASICATYDCTPREVYERYWPEMDTLLKLPGKAHRADLNDEIEIPDDIPALAGPLGPPTGLDPNKLDGTVVDDAEAERIGNWNGGTGLKGYVGYGYLYAGGDSGGAVRFAIEAPESGVYDVRFAYQPHENRGKTVPVMVETKNDRLEVKINQQKDPPIEGGFISLGELQLDKGEVVTIVVATAGAGGTVHADAVQLVPTKK
;
A
#
# COMPACT_ATOMS: atom_id res chain seq x y z
N MET A 1 4.42 10.41 44.74
CA MET A 1 5.72 9.75 44.96
C MET A 1 5.41 8.28 44.93
N PHE A 2 5.77 7.54 43.88
CA PHE A 2 5.36 6.13 43.66
C PHE A 2 6.48 5.14 44.01
N GLY A 3 7.18 5.36 45.14
CA GLY A 3 8.43 4.66 45.45
C GLY A 3 8.30 3.14 45.65
N GLN A 4 7.06 2.64 45.81
CA GLN A 4 6.73 1.23 46.01
C GLN A 4 5.80 0.68 44.92
N SER A 5 5.72 1.34 43.75
CA SER A 5 4.88 0.89 42.64
C SER A 5 5.72 0.34 41.48
N VAL A 6 5.13 -0.57 40.72
CA VAL A 6 5.72 -1.16 39.51
C VAL A 6 4.74 -0.98 38.37
N LEU A 7 5.17 -0.33 37.30
CA LEU A 7 4.41 -0.24 36.04
C LEU A 7 5.06 -1.16 35.01
N ILE A 8 4.23 -1.97 34.37
CA ILE A 8 4.63 -2.87 33.29
C ILE A 8 3.79 -2.51 32.08
N GLU A 9 4.42 -2.08 31.00
CA GLU A 9 3.74 -1.89 29.72
C GLU A 9 3.61 -3.24 29.02
N ALA A 10 2.46 -3.54 28.44
CA ALA A 10 2.22 -4.85 27.83
C ALA A 10 3.16 -5.10 26.64
N GLU A 11 3.53 -4.07 25.90
CA GLU A 11 4.48 -4.14 24.79
C GLU A 11 5.89 -4.63 25.20
N SER A 12 6.24 -4.50 26.49
CA SER A 12 7.52 -4.94 27.07
C SER A 12 7.60 -6.45 27.31
N PHE A 13 6.50 -7.20 27.10
CA PHE A 13 6.51 -8.65 27.24
C PHE A 13 7.44 -9.30 26.20
N ASP A 14 8.46 -10.03 26.71
CA ASP A 14 9.53 -10.64 25.91
C ASP A 14 9.01 -11.73 24.97
N GLN A 15 8.06 -12.53 25.46
CA GLN A 15 7.39 -13.57 24.67
C GLN A 15 5.92 -13.21 24.57
N ARG A 16 5.42 -13.01 23.36
CA ARG A 16 4.03 -12.59 23.14
C ARG A 16 3.08 -13.77 22.90
N GLY A 17 3.60 -14.99 22.79
CA GLY A 17 2.79 -16.16 22.42
C GLY A 17 2.06 -15.90 21.09
N GLY A 18 0.74 -15.77 21.13
CA GLY A 18 -0.06 -15.32 19.97
C GLY A 18 -0.60 -13.89 20.05
N TRP A 19 -0.30 -13.14 21.12
CA TRP A 19 -0.68 -11.73 21.25
C TRP A 19 0.08 -10.88 20.22
N LYS A 20 -0.64 -9.95 19.58
CA LYS A 20 -0.10 -9.01 18.60
C LYS A 20 0.17 -7.67 19.27
N LEU A 21 1.30 -7.05 18.93
CA LEU A 21 1.56 -5.67 19.31
C LEU A 21 0.81 -4.77 18.33
N ASP A 22 -0.13 -3.99 18.85
CA ASP A 22 -0.87 -2.99 18.09
C ASP A 22 -0.28 -1.60 18.36
N THR A 23 0.13 -0.93 17.29
CA THR A 23 0.69 0.43 17.32
C THR A 23 -0.15 1.44 16.55
N GLN A 24 -1.31 1.03 15.99
CA GLN A 24 -2.06 1.86 15.06
C GLN A 24 -2.75 3.05 15.76
N PHE A 25 -3.11 2.90 17.03
CA PHE A 25 -3.96 3.85 17.76
C PHE A 25 -3.23 4.55 18.92
N ILE A 26 -1.89 4.66 18.84
CA ILE A 26 -1.06 5.28 19.88
C ILE A 26 -1.51 6.72 20.18
N ARG A 27 -2.01 7.44 19.17
CA ARG A 27 -2.47 8.83 19.34
C ARG A 27 -3.71 8.94 20.22
N GLU A 28 -4.62 7.99 20.09
CA GLU A 28 -5.86 7.91 20.87
C GLU A 28 -5.59 7.28 22.26
N MET A 29 -4.61 6.38 22.33
CA MET A 29 -4.31 5.56 23.51
C MET A 29 -3.26 6.10 24.46
N GLY A 30 -2.31 6.85 23.93
CA GLY A 30 -1.07 7.27 24.60
C GLY A 30 0.04 6.22 24.56
N SER A 31 -0.26 4.98 24.14
CA SER A 31 0.68 3.85 24.16
C SER A 31 0.27 2.76 23.16
N PRO A 32 1.23 1.92 22.72
CA PRO A 32 0.94 0.60 22.15
C PRO A 32 0.18 -0.29 23.14
N TYR A 33 -0.36 -1.40 22.66
CA TYR A 33 -0.96 -2.42 23.53
C TYR A 33 -0.86 -3.82 22.91
N LEU A 34 -1.00 -4.85 23.74
CA LEU A 34 -1.12 -6.23 23.27
C LEU A 34 -2.57 -6.62 22.98
N LEU A 35 -2.77 -7.33 21.87
CA LEU A 35 -4.06 -7.78 21.34
C LEU A 35 -4.09 -9.31 21.13
N ALA A 36 -4.99 -10.01 21.81
CA ALA A 36 -5.19 -11.46 21.66
C ALA A 36 -5.99 -11.81 20.39
N HIS A 37 -5.32 -11.76 19.23
CA HIS A 37 -5.96 -11.93 17.92
C HIS A 37 -6.02 -13.41 17.47
N GLY A 38 -6.80 -14.23 18.19
CA GLY A 38 -6.83 -15.69 18.05
C GLY A 38 -7.85 -16.26 17.07
N LEU A 39 -8.68 -15.41 16.45
CA LEU A 39 -9.70 -15.80 15.45
C LEU A 39 -10.71 -16.83 15.97
N GLY A 40 -11.05 -16.74 17.25
CA GLY A 40 -11.97 -17.66 17.94
C GLY A 40 -11.32 -18.88 18.57
N THR A 41 -9.99 -18.95 18.59
CA THR A 41 -9.23 -19.87 19.44
C THR A 41 -8.34 -19.06 20.38
N PRO A 42 -8.35 -19.30 21.70
CA PRO A 42 -7.44 -18.62 22.61
C PRO A 42 -5.99 -18.68 22.15
N VAL A 43 -5.30 -17.53 22.16
CA VAL A 43 -3.88 -17.49 21.82
C VAL A 43 -3.02 -18.02 22.97
N ALA A 44 -1.81 -18.48 22.64
CA ALA A 44 -0.81 -18.79 23.66
C ALA A 44 -0.46 -17.53 24.48
N ASP A 45 -0.21 -17.73 25.77
CA ASP A 45 0.06 -16.67 26.74
C ASP A 45 1.22 -15.77 26.32
N ALA A 46 1.08 -14.47 26.57
CA ALA A 46 2.22 -13.57 26.61
C ALA A 46 2.85 -13.66 28.00
N THR A 47 4.19 -13.73 28.09
CA THR A 47 4.94 -13.84 29.35
C THR A 47 6.00 -12.74 29.49
N ALA A 48 6.19 -12.29 30.73
CA ALA A 48 7.22 -11.32 31.10
C ALA A 48 7.79 -11.63 32.48
N LYS A 49 9.09 -11.39 32.66
CA LYS A 49 9.72 -11.40 33.98
C LYS A 49 9.81 -9.98 34.53
N VAL A 50 9.33 -9.80 35.75
CA VAL A 50 9.20 -8.48 36.38
C VAL A 50 9.95 -8.44 37.69
N ALA A 51 10.78 -7.41 37.85
CA ALA A 51 11.48 -7.13 39.09
C ALA A 51 10.64 -6.22 39.99
N PHE A 52 10.38 -6.68 41.22
CA PHE A 52 9.71 -5.92 42.25
C PHE A 52 10.74 -5.31 43.23
N PRO A 53 10.55 -4.05 43.67
CA PRO A 53 11.47 -3.40 44.60
C PRO A 53 11.53 -4.12 45.96
N GLU A 54 10.40 -4.68 46.40
CA GLU A 54 10.25 -5.39 47.67
C GLU A 54 9.15 -6.46 47.59
N THR A 55 9.20 -7.44 48.49
CA THR A 55 8.17 -8.47 48.65
C THR A 55 6.99 -7.94 49.48
N GLY A 56 5.87 -8.64 49.48
CA GLY A 56 4.68 -8.33 50.29
C GLY A 56 3.40 -8.25 49.46
N GLU A 57 2.35 -7.74 50.07
CA GLU A 57 1.05 -7.57 49.41
C GLU A 57 1.04 -6.33 48.51
N TYR A 58 0.54 -6.49 47.28
CA TYR A 58 0.36 -5.44 46.29
C TYR A 58 -1.09 -5.41 45.80
N LYS A 59 -1.65 -4.21 45.62
CA LYS A 59 -2.85 -3.99 44.80
C LYS A 59 -2.46 -4.06 43.32
N VAL A 60 -3.30 -4.69 42.50
CA VAL A 60 -3.06 -4.83 41.07
C VAL A 60 -4.13 -4.09 40.29
N PHE A 61 -3.71 -3.40 39.23
CA PHE A 61 -4.60 -2.78 38.26
C PHE A 61 -4.14 -3.16 36.84
N VAL A 62 -5.09 -3.40 35.95
CA VAL A 62 -4.83 -3.66 34.52
C VAL A 62 -5.57 -2.62 33.69
N ARG A 63 -4.85 -1.91 32.80
CA ARG A 63 -5.45 -0.94 31.87
C ARG A 63 -5.94 -1.68 30.63
N THR A 64 -7.26 -1.71 30.48
CA THR A 64 -7.97 -2.48 29.45
C THR A 64 -9.37 -1.90 29.22
N LYS A 65 -10.15 -2.53 28.34
CA LYS A 65 -11.56 -2.21 28.07
C LYS A 65 -12.30 -3.44 27.54
N ASP A 66 -13.61 -3.42 27.66
CA ASP A 66 -14.47 -4.21 26.78
C ASP A 66 -14.57 -3.50 25.42
N TRP A 67 -13.95 -4.09 24.41
CA TRP A 67 -13.82 -3.45 23.11
C TRP A 67 -15.14 -3.37 22.31
N VAL A 68 -16.16 -4.16 22.65
CA VAL A 68 -17.49 -4.08 22.01
C VAL A 68 -18.50 -3.25 22.81
N ALA A 69 -18.20 -2.91 24.05
CA ALA A 69 -19.13 -2.22 24.95
C ALA A 69 -19.65 -0.88 24.39
N ARG A 70 -18.90 -0.19 23.52
CA ARG A 70 -19.34 1.06 22.89
C ARG A 70 -20.62 0.94 22.06
N TRP A 71 -20.97 -0.27 21.63
CA TRP A 71 -22.20 -0.54 20.88
C TRP A 71 -23.28 -1.22 21.72
N ASN A 72 -23.09 -1.33 23.04
CA ASN A 72 -23.96 -2.11 23.94
C ASN A 72 -24.20 -3.54 23.41
N ALA A 73 -23.19 -4.12 22.77
CA ALA A 73 -23.27 -5.48 22.23
C ALA A 73 -23.29 -6.50 23.38
N PRO A 74 -24.00 -7.63 23.24
CA PRO A 74 -24.09 -8.60 24.32
C PRO A 74 -22.79 -9.42 24.46
N GLY A 75 -22.30 -9.51 25.70
CA GLY A 75 -21.10 -10.26 26.06
C GLY A 75 -19.81 -9.45 25.90
N ALA A 76 -18.72 -10.00 26.42
CA ALA A 76 -17.39 -9.40 26.36
C ALA A 76 -16.42 -10.39 25.67
N PRO A 77 -16.15 -10.21 24.37
CA PRO A 77 -15.26 -11.10 23.63
C PRO A 77 -13.80 -10.99 24.07
N GLY A 78 -13.31 -9.82 24.46
CA GLY A 78 -11.90 -9.60 24.73
C GLY A 78 -11.43 -10.04 26.13
N ARG A 79 -11.98 -11.13 26.69
CA ARG A 79 -11.68 -11.53 28.07
C ARG A 79 -10.35 -12.25 28.22
N PHE A 80 -9.63 -11.92 29.27
CA PHE A 80 -8.35 -12.54 29.63
C PHE A 80 -8.13 -12.51 31.15
N GLN A 81 -7.15 -13.28 31.63
CA GLN A 81 -6.67 -13.25 33.01
C GLN A 81 -5.22 -12.80 33.08
N LEU A 82 -4.86 -12.14 34.18
CA LEU A 82 -3.47 -11.94 34.58
C LEU A 82 -3.08 -13.06 35.53
N LEU A 83 -1.99 -13.76 35.24
CA LEU A 83 -1.39 -14.75 36.12
C LEU A 83 -0.12 -14.19 36.74
N VAL A 84 0.08 -14.48 38.03
CA VAL A 84 1.26 -14.13 38.81
C VAL A 84 1.88 -15.45 39.30
N ASN A 85 3.04 -15.83 38.76
CA ASN A 85 3.67 -17.14 39.00
C ASN A 85 2.69 -18.32 38.80
N ASP A 86 2.09 -18.38 37.60
CA ASP A 86 1.08 -19.37 37.19
C ASP A 86 -0.25 -19.36 37.95
N LYS A 87 -0.43 -18.45 38.91
CA LYS A 87 -1.69 -18.32 39.65
C LYS A 87 -2.53 -17.20 39.04
N PRO A 88 -3.73 -17.49 38.49
CA PRO A 88 -4.60 -16.45 37.96
C PRO A 88 -5.13 -15.57 39.09
N LEU A 89 -5.21 -14.26 38.84
CA LEU A 89 -6.00 -13.37 39.69
C LEU A 89 -7.48 -13.74 39.61
N GLY A 90 -8.23 -13.41 40.66
CA GLY A 90 -9.67 -13.70 40.72
C GLY A 90 -10.50 -12.92 39.71
N GLU A 91 -10.01 -11.76 39.26
CA GLU A 91 -10.69 -10.90 38.29
C GLU A 91 -10.49 -11.39 36.85
N THR A 92 -11.54 -11.26 36.03
CA THR A 92 -11.45 -11.42 34.57
C THR A 92 -11.45 -10.05 33.90
N PHE A 93 -10.37 -9.73 33.20
CA PHE A 93 -10.17 -8.44 32.57
C PHE A 93 -10.78 -8.37 31.17
N GLY A 94 -10.90 -7.16 30.63
CA GLY A 94 -11.46 -6.93 29.29
C GLY A 94 -12.97 -7.13 29.20
N ALA A 95 -13.66 -7.22 30.35
CA ALA A 95 -15.10 -7.48 30.45
C ALA A 95 -15.95 -6.25 30.79
N GLN A 96 -15.31 -5.09 30.98
CA GLN A 96 -15.95 -3.91 31.55
C GLN A 96 -15.50 -2.63 30.83
N GLY A 97 -16.43 -1.69 30.64
CA GLY A 97 -16.16 -0.33 30.18
C GLY A 97 -15.87 -0.20 28.68
N ALA A 98 -16.49 0.79 28.02
CA ALA A 98 -16.29 1.08 26.59
C ALA A 98 -15.02 1.91 26.29
N LYS A 99 -14.45 2.53 27.32
CA LYS A 99 -13.22 3.34 27.25
C LYS A 99 -12.11 2.63 28.01
N TRP A 100 -10.88 2.90 27.60
CA TRP A 100 -9.70 2.43 28.30
C TRP A 100 -9.64 2.96 29.73
N ALA A 101 -9.53 2.04 30.67
CA ALA A 101 -9.54 2.33 32.10
C ALA A 101 -8.76 1.28 32.90
N TRP A 102 -8.32 1.67 34.09
CA TRP A 102 -7.75 0.76 35.07
C TRP A 102 -8.86 -0.08 35.71
N GLN A 103 -8.78 -1.40 35.54
CA GLN A 103 -9.62 -2.39 36.21
C GLN A 103 -8.86 -2.97 37.41
N ALA A 104 -9.50 -3.00 38.59
CA ALA A 104 -8.88 -3.51 39.81
C ALA A 104 -8.82 -5.04 39.78
N GLY A 105 -7.63 -5.61 39.96
CA GLY A 105 -7.37 -7.06 40.01
C GLY A 105 -7.39 -7.65 41.41
N GLY A 106 -7.70 -6.86 42.44
CA GLY A 106 -7.60 -7.23 43.85
C GLY A 106 -6.18 -7.06 44.40
N THR A 107 -5.88 -7.80 45.47
CA THR A 107 -4.53 -7.88 46.06
C THR A 107 -3.85 -9.20 45.74
N VAL A 108 -2.53 -9.16 45.60
CA VAL A 108 -1.69 -10.35 45.39
C VAL A 108 -0.47 -10.28 46.30
N GLN A 109 -0.08 -11.44 46.82
CA GLN A 109 1.13 -11.59 47.61
C GLN A 109 2.32 -11.87 46.69
N ILE A 110 3.36 -11.02 46.78
CA ILE A 110 4.62 -11.15 46.04
C ILE A 110 5.71 -11.68 46.98
N ASP A 111 6.08 -12.95 46.80
CA ASP A 111 7.00 -13.66 47.70
C ASP A 111 8.47 -13.63 47.24
N ALA A 112 8.72 -13.21 45.99
CA ALA A 112 10.05 -13.10 45.42
C ALA A 112 10.19 -11.78 44.65
N LYS A 113 11.42 -11.26 44.57
CA LYS A 113 11.70 -10.01 43.83
C LYS A 113 11.65 -10.18 42.32
N GLU A 114 11.76 -11.41 41.81
CA GLU A 114 11.51 -11.72 40.40
C GLU A 114 10.22 -12.51 40.31
N VAL A 115 9.29 -12.06 39.46
CA VAL A 115 7.96 -12.64 39.30
C VAL A 115 7.69 -12.83 37.82
N GLU A 116 7.12 -13.97 37.46
CA GLU A 116 6.62 -14.19 36.11
C GLU A 116 5.16 -13.73 36.02
N LEU A 117 4.88 -12.87 35.05
CA LEU A 117 3.52 -12.45 34.69
C LEU A 117 3.11 -13.12 33.39
N LYS A 118 1.83 -13.52 33.30
CA LYS A 118 1.24 -14.00 32.04
C LYS A 118 -0.09 -13.34 31.73
N LEU A 119 -0.30 -13.01 30.46
CA LEU A 119 -1.61 -12.65 29.92
C LEU A 119 -2.22 -13.89 29.27
N HIS A 120 -3.25 -14.42 29.91
CA HIS A 120 -3.95 -15.64 29.47
C HIS A 120 -5.26 -15.28 28.78
N ASP A 121 -5.31 -15.48 27.47
CA ASP A 121 -6.52 -15.26 26.67
C ASP A 121 -7.56 -16.35 26.97
N LEU A 122 -8.81 -15.95 27.20
CA LEU A 122 -9.91 -16.88 27.49
C LEU A 122 -10.80 -17.19 26.29
N THR A 123 -10.61 -16.49 25.16
CA THR A 123 -11.65 -16.37 24.14
C THR A 123 -11.17 -16.47 22.70
N GLY A 124 -9.97 -15.99 22.39
CA GLY A 124 -9.50 -15.84 21.01
C GLY A 124 -10.06 -14.64 20.26
N PHE A 125 -10.70 -13.68 20.93
CA PHE A 125 -11.39 -12.55 20.28
C PHE A 125 -10.95 -11.18 20.82
N ASP A 126 -9.70 -10.82 20.51
CA ASP A 126 -9.21 -9.44 20.55
C ASP A 126 -9.18 -8.84 21.95
N GLY A 127 -8.85 -9.65 22.97
CA GLY A 127 -8.56 -9.19 24.32
C GLY A 127 -7.39 -8.22 24.35
N ARG A 128 -7.45 -7.19 25.21
CA ARG A 128 -6.54 -6.04 25.15
C ARG A 128 -5.88 -5.77 26.48
N CYS A 129 -4.57 -5.60 26.48
CA CYS A 129 -3.84 -5.14 27.66
C CYS A 129 -2.89 -4.03 27.24
N ASP A 130 -3.04 -2.83 27.80
CA ASP A 130 -2.09 -1.73 27.65
C ASP A 130 -1.00 -1.83 28.71
N ALA A 131 -1.39 -1.85 29.99
CA ALA A 131 -0.43 -1.84 31.08
C ALA A 131 -0.95 -2.53 32.34
N ILE A 132 -0.03 -2.97 33.17
CA ILE A 132 -0.28 -3.57 34.49
C ILE A 132 0.44 -2.71 35.52
N PHE A 133 -0.27 -2.36 36.59
CA PHE A 133 0.27 -1.55 37.66
C PHE A 133 0.10 -2.25 39.01
N PHE A 134 1.22 -2.44 39.70
CA PHE A 134 1.25 -2.95 41.07
C PHE A 134 1.59 -1.80 42.02
N THR A 135 0.87 -1.69 43.14
CA THR A 135 1.20 -0.69 44.16
C THR A 135 0.86 -1.16 45.56
N LYS A 136 1.65 -0.72 46.54
CA LYS A 136 1.32 -0.85 47.97
C LYS A 136 0.56 0.36 48.50
N GLU A 137 0.50 1.44 47.72
CA GLU A 137 -0.15 2.68 48.11
C GLU A 137 -1.67 2.61 47.90
N ASP A 138 -2.42 3.44 48.61
CA ASP A 138 -3.86 3.61 48.39
C ASP A 138 -4.14 4.65 47.30
N ALA A 139 -3.63 4.39 46.10
CA ALA A 139 -3.74 5.29 44.95
C ALA A 139 -3.96 4.52 43.64
N THR A 140 -4.94 4.95 42.87
CA THR A 140 -5.17 4.49 41.49
C THR A 140 -4.25 5.25 40.53
N PRO A 141 -3.67 4.60 39.50
CA PRO A 141 -2.86 5.32 38.52
C PRO A 141 -3.68 6.36 37.74
N PRO A 142 -3.05 7.44 37.26
CA PRO A 142 -3.69 8.34 36.29
C PRO A 142 -4.16 7.57 35.06
N ASN A 143 -5.32 7.94 34.50
CA ASN A 143 -5.92 7.28 33.33
C ASN A 143 -5.90 8.16 32.06
N GLU A 144 -5.06 9.18 32.02
CA GLU A 144 -4.88 10.01 30.83
C GLU A 144 -4.25 9.22 29.67
N SER A 145 -4.64 9.55 28.44
CA SER A 145 -4.13 8.93 27.20
C SER A 145 -3.10 9.81 26.50
N ALA A 146 -2.45 10.73 27.21
CA ALA A 146 -1.31 11.46 26.64
C ALA A 146 -0.20 10.46 26.28
N ILE A 147 0.57 10.75 25.23
CA ILE A 147 1.73 9.92 24.86
C ILE A 147 2.86 10.19 25.87
N LEU A 148 3.33 9.14 26.54
CA LEU A 148 4.44 9.15 27.50
C LEU A 148 4.38 10.27 28.56
N PRO A 149 3.28 10.40 29.34
CA PRO A 149 3.16 11.44 30.35
C PRO A 149 4.24 11.29 31.43
N ALA A 150 4.54 12.39 32.13
CA ALA A 150 5.68 12.47 33.05
C ALA A 150 5.66 11.41 34.17
N TRP A 151 4.48 10.98 34.63
CA TRP A 151 4.35 9.94 35.65
C TRP A 151 4.72 8.54 35.09
N ARG A 152 4.29 8.25 33.85
CA ARG A 152 4.57 6.98 33.14
C ARG A 152 6.06 6.88 32.85
N SER A 153 6.65 7.93 32.27
CA SER A 153 8.09 8.02 32.01
C SER A 153 8.94 7.81 33.27
N ARG A 154 8.52 8.37 34.41
CA ARG A 154 9.23 8.22 35.70
C ARG A 154 9.16 6.79 36.24
N LEU A 155 8.00 6.15 36.18
CA LEU A 155 7.81 4.78 36.66
C LEU A 155 8.57 3.75 35.83
N LEU A 156 8.69 4.00 34.53
CA LEU A 156 9.45 3.16 33.61
C LEU A 156 10.97 3.42 33.68
N GLY A 157 11.40 4.41 34.47
CA GLY A 157 12.81 4.79 34.54
C GLY A 157 13.39 5.28 33.22
N LEU A 158 12.56 5.87 32.35
CA LEU A 158 13.01 6.42 31.07
C LEU A 158 13.98 7.57 31.31
N LYS A 159 14.94 7.73 30.39
CA LYS A 159 15.87 8.87 30.41
C LYS A 159 15.07 10.18 30.35
N GLU A 160 15.43 11.15 31.19
CA GLU A 160 14.78 12.47 31.20
C GLU A 160 14.93 13.21 29.86
N LYS A 161 16.00 12.94 29.11
CA LYS A 161 16.25 13.49 27.78
C LYS A 161 16.25 12.37 26.74
N PRO A 162 15.64 12.59 25.56
CA PRO A 162 15.68 11.64 24.47
C PRO A 162 17.12 11.43 23.99
N THR A 163 17.39 10.27 23.41
CA THR A 163 18.67 10.04 22.73
C THR A 163 18.69 10.81 21.42
N GLU A 164 19.67 11.70 21.24
CA GLU A 164 19.81 12.50 20.03
C GLU A 164 20.33 11.66 18.85
N LYS A 165 19.70 11.80 17.70
CA LYS A 165 20.06 11.19 16.41
C LYS A 165 20.16 12.32 15.39
N SER A 166 21.39 12.71 15.05
CA SER A 166 21.69 13.92 14.29
C SER A 166 22.63 13.64 13.13
N GLY A 167 22.87 14.64 12.29
CA GLY A 167 23.78 14.54 11.14
C GLY A 167 23.12 13.97 9.89
N TYR A 168 21.78 13.98 9.82
CA TYR A 168 21.03 13.58 8.64
C TYR A 168 20.79 14.77 7.72
N ASP A 169 20.90 14.54 6.42
CA ASP A 169 20.40 15.47 5.42
C ASP A 169 18.88 15.35 5.31
N LEU A 170 18.35 14.14 5.47
CA LEU A 170 16.93 13.84 5.35
C LEU A 170 16.43 12.90 6.46
N VAL A 171 15.34 13.30 7.13
CA VAL A 171 14.59 12.46 8.07
C VAL A 171 13.26 12.06 7.42
N VAL A 172 13.09 10.77 7.13
CA VAL A 172 11.88 10.21 6.51
C VAL A 172 11.03 9.52 7.58
N VAL A 173 9.78 9.94 7.74
CA VAL A 173 8.85 9.36 8.73
C VAL A 173 7.74 8.59 8.03
N GLY A 174 7.76 7.26 8.18
CA GLY A 174 6.81 6.31 7.59
C GLY A 174 7.47 5.44 6.52
N GLY A 175 7.77 4.19 6.86
CA GLY A 175 8.40 3.17 6.00
C GLY A 175 7.44 2.45 5.04
N GLY A 176 6.41 3.13 4.54
CA GLY A 176 5.58 2.64 3.42
C GLY A 176 6.32 2.69 2.08
N TYR A 177 5.66 2.34 0.97
CA TYR A 177 6.25 2.45 -0.37
C TYR A 177 6.82 3.86 -0.63
N ALA A 178 6.11 4.92 -0.21
CA ALA A 178 6.57 6.31 -0.33
C ALA A 178 7.86 6.58 0.46
N GLY A 179 7.92 6.20 1.74
CA GLY A 179 9.12 6.44 2.54
C GLY A 179 10.30 5.58 2.13
N MET A 180 10.07 4.35 1.69
CA MET A 180 11.12 3.53 1.08
C MET A 180 11.66 4.19 -0.20
N GLY A 181 10.79 4.64 -1.10
CA GLY A 181 11.19 5.36 -2.31
C GLY A 181 12.01 6.62 -1.99
N ALA A 182 11.58 7.42 -1.01
CA ALA A 182 12.29 8.62 -0.57
C ALA A 182 13.65 8.31 0.03
N ALA A 183 13.73 7.34 0.95
CA ALA A 183 14.96 7.01 1.63
C ALA A 183 16.00 6.40 0.68
N LEU A 184 15.61 5.43 -0.14
CA LEU A 184 16.50 4.79 -1.12
C LEU A 184 17.03 5.79 -2.14
N SER A 185 16.13 6.61 -2.71
CA SER A 185 16.49 7.62 -3.71
C SER A 185 17.42 8.69 -3.15
N ALA A 186 17.14 9.23 -1.96
CA ALA A 186 18.00 10.21 -1.32
C ALA A 186 19.38 9.62 -0.97
N ALA A 187 19.40 8.42 -0.38
CA ALA A 187 20.63 7.75 0.03
C ALA A 187 21.56 7.46 -1.16
N ARG A 188 20.99 6.98 -2.27
CA ARG A 188 21.74 6.77 -3.52
C ARG A 188 22.25 8.08 -4.09
N MET A 189 21.56 9.19 -3.91
CA MET A 189 22.06 10.52 -4.30
C MET A 189 22.99 11.16 -3.24
N GLY A 190 23.55 10.38 -2.33
CA GLY A 190 24.59 10.81 -1.38
C GLY A 190 24.09 11.42 -0.07
N CYS A 191 22.77 11.51 0.16
CA CYS A 191 22.23 12.04 1.42
C CYS A 191 22.41 11.04 2.57
N LYS A 192 22.74 11.51 3.77
CA LYS A 192 22.53 10.72 4.99
C LYS A 192 21.06 10.74 5.41
N VAL A 193 20.47 9.55 5.58
CA VAL A 193 19.03 9.39 5.80
C VAL A 193 18.73 8.68 7.11
N ALA A 194 17.78 9.20 7.89
CA ALA A 194 17.09 8.43 8.91
C ALA A 194 15.72 7.98 8.37
N LEU A 195 15.48 6.67 8.29
CA LEU A 195 14.16 6.13 7.93
C LEU A 195 13.47 5.57 9.18
N ILE A 196 12.38 6.21 9.59
CA ILE A 196 11.65 5.93 10.83
C ILE A 196 10.33 5.24 10.48
N GLN A 197 10.11 4.04 11.02
CA GLN A 197 8.89 3.26 10.80
C GLN A 197 8.30 2.77 12.12
N ASP A 198 7.01 3.02 12.33
CA ASP A 198 6.29 2.78 13.59
C ASP A 198 6.10 1.29 13.93
N ARG A 199 6.20 0.42 12.93
CA ARG A 199 6.00 -1.03 13.01
C ARG A 199 7.28 -1.84 12.75
N PRO A 200 7.28 -3.16 13.04
CA PRO A 200 8.46 -4.00 12.82
C PRO A 200 8.74 -4.33 11.36
N VAL A 201 7.87 -3.94 10.42
CA VAL A 201 8.03 -4.23 8.98
C VAL A 201 7.81 -2.98 8.13
N LEU A 202 8.45 -2.97 6.96
CA LEU A 202 8.29 -1.95 5.92
C LEU A 202 7.13 -2.29 4.97
N GLY A 203 6.73 -1.34 4.12
CA GLY A 203 5.73 -1.53 3.07
C GLY A 203 4.37 -0.88 3.35
N GLY A 204 4.10 -0.42 4.57
CA GLY A 204 2.86 0.29 4.91
C GLY A 204 1.64 -0.62 4.72
N ASN A 205 0.64 -0.19 3.94
CA ASN A 205 -0.51 -1.06 3.62
C ASN A 205 -0.12 -2.28 2.74
N GLY A 206 1.03 -2.22 2.07
CA GLY A 206 1.60 -3.32 1.28
C GLY A 206 2.60 -4.18 2.06
N SER A 207 2.52 -4.18 3.40
CA SER A 207 3.19 -5.17 4.25
C SER A 207 2.31 -6.40 4.48
N SER A 208 2.91 -7.45 5.03
CA SER A 208 2.17 -8.67 5.41
C SER A 208 1.10 -8.47 6.51
N GLU A 209 1.11 -7.34 7.21
CA GLU A 209 0.16 -7.00 8.29
C GLU A 209 -1.20 -6.53 7.75
N VAL A 210 -1.21 -5.86 6.59
CA VAL A 210 -2.43 -5.27 5.98
C VAL A 210 -2.78 -5.93 4.65
N ARG A 211 -1.77 -6.41 3.90
CA ARG A 211 -1.89 -7.23 2.69
C ARG A 211 -2.60 -6.59 1.50
N VAL A 212 -2.42 -5.28 1.28
CA VAL A 212 -2.86 -4.60 0.05
C VAL A 212 -1.75 -4.70 -1.01
N TRP A 213 -2.01 -5.44 -2.09
CA TRP A 213 -1.04 -5.70 -3.17
C TRP A 213 -0.49 -4.44 -3.85
N ALA A 214 0.75 -4.45 -4.31
CA ALA A 214 1.33 -3.29 -4.98
C ALA A 214 0.88 -3.16 -6.44
N MET A 215 -0.12 -2.30 -6.66
CA MET A 215 -0.60 -1.92 -7.98
C MET A 215 -0.05 -0.55 -8.43
N GLY A 216 -0.42 -0.12 -9.63
CA GLY A 216 0.09 1.07 -10.31
C GLY A 216 1.22 0.71 -11.29
N ASN A 217 1.14 1.22 -12.52
CA ASN A 217 2.22 1.01 -13.48
C ASN A 217 3.36 1.97 -13.15
N ILE A 218 4.59 1.45 -13.22
CA ILE A 218 5.83 2.21 -13.03
C ILE A 218 6.50 2.46 -14.38
N ARG A 219 7.51 3.32 -14.44
CA ARG A 219 8.35 3.48 -15.64
C ARG A 219 7.52 3.93 -16.86
N ARG A 220 6.65 4.93 -16.65
CA ARG A 220 5.72 5.49 -17.64
C ARG A 220 5.95 6.98 -17.87
N GLY A 221 5.30 7.52 -18.89
CA GLY A 221 5.19 8.94 -19.14
C GLY A 221 6.53 9.61 -19.46
N LYS A 222 6.67 10.86 -19.02
CA LYS A 222 7.82 11.74 -19.30
C LYS A 222 9.14 11.24 -18.71
N PHE A 223 9.09 10.56 -17.57
CA PHE A 223 10.26 10.06 -16.85
C PHE A 223 10.19 8.54 -16.66
N PRO A 224 10.42 7.74 -17.72
CA PRO A 224 10.24 6.29 -17.70
C PRO A 224 11.30 5.54 -16.87
N ARG A 225 12.25 6.25 -16.24
CA ARG A 225 13.15 5.69 -15.20
C ARG A 225 12.51 5.70 -13.82
N VAL A 226 11.58 6.62 -13.55
CA VAL A 226 10.90 6.72 -12.26
C VAL A 226 10.10 5.45 -12.01
N GLY A 227 10.36 4.83 -10.86
CA GLY A 227 9.78 3.56 -10.44
C GLY A 227 10.72 2.35 -10.60
N GLU A 228 11.91 2.50 -11.19
CA GLU A 228 12.94 1.43 -11.18
C GLU A 228 13.32 1.05 -9.74
N ILE A 229 13.48 2.02 -8.83
CA ILE A 229 13.74 1.75 -7.41
C ILE A 229 12.59 0.94 -6.78
N ILE A 230 11.35 1.22 -7.20
CA ILE A 230 10.14 0.61 -6.65
C ILE A 230 10.02 -0.85 -7.14
N GLU A 231 10.48 -1.13 -8.35
CA GLU A 231 10.56 -2.49 -8.92
C GLU A 231 11.41 -3.42 -8.05
N GLU A 232 12.50 -2.90 -7.46
CA GLU A 232 13.44 -3.67 -6.65
C GLU A 232 12.78 -4.30 -5.41
N PHE A 233 11.79 -3.65 -4.79
CA PHE A 233 11.19 -4.11 -3.53
C PHE A 233 9.68 -4.39 -3.61
N SER A 234 9.03 -4.12 -4.75
CA SER A 234 7.60 -4.37 -4.94
C SER A 234 7.25 -5.85 -4.67
N ASP A 235 6.08 -6.07 -4.08
CA ASP A 235 5.48 -7.40 -3.96
C ASP A 235 4.94 -7.91 -5.31
N HIS A 236 4.75 -9.22 -5.37
CA HIS A 236 4.17 -9.93 -6.52
C HIS A 236 2.97 -10.78 -6.07
N ALA A 237 2.18 -10.27 -5.11
CA ALA A 237 1.01 -10.96 -4.59
C ALA A 237 -0.02 -11.23 -5.70
N LYS A 238 -0.53 -12.46 -5.77
CA LYS A 238 -1.51 -12.86 -6.81
C LYS A 238 -2.92 -12.34 -6.54
N LYS A 239 -3.22 -12.00 -5.28
CA LYS A 239 -4.52 -11.52 -4.81
C LYS A 239 -4.35 -10.64 -3.57
N SER A 240 -5.41 -9.93 -3.19
CA SER A 240 -5.46 -9.05 -2.02
C SER A 240 -6.70 -9.37 -1.17
N PRO A 241 -6.56 -9.98 0.02
CA PRO A 241 -5.30 -10.33 0.68
C PRO A 241 -4.63 -11.59 0.09
N GLY A 242 -3.31 -11.55 -0.05
CA GLY A 242 -2.47 -12.71 -0.40
C GLY A 242 -1.93 -13.46 0.82
N THR A 243 -0.99 -14.38 0.64
CA THR A 243 -0.26 -15.02 1.75
C THR A 243 0.75 -14.06 2.38
N TYR A 244 1.31 -14.43 3.54
CA TYR A 244 2.31 -13.61 4.23
C TYR A 244 3.56 -13.38 3.36
N GLU A 245 4.05 -14.45 2.72
CA GLU A 245 5.29 -14.50 1.96
C GLU A 245 5.21 -13.67 0.68
N GLU A 246 4.03 -13.62 0.06
CA GLU A 246 3.78 -12.87 -1.17
C GLU A 246 4.07 -11.36 -1.02
N PHE A 247 3.95 -10.81 0.19
CA PHE A 247 4.25 -9.40 0.47
C PHE A 247 5.74 -9.12 0.65
N GLY A 248 6.60 -10.12 0.85
CA GLY A 248 8.05 -9.93 0.77
C GLY A 248 8.65 -8.94 1.79
N ASP A 249 8.16 -8.91 3.03
CA ASP A 249 8.64 -7.98 4.08
C ASP A 249 10.17 -8.05 4.28
N ALA A 250 10.74 -9.26 4.28
CA ALA A 250 12.18 -9.46 4.40
C ALA A 250 12.96 -8.88 3.21
N LYS A 251 12.40 -8.97 1.99
CA LYS A 251 13.00 -8.38 0.77
C LYS A 251 13.03 -6.86 0.88
N LYS A 252 11.94 -6.25 1.34
CA LYS A 252 11.85 -4.80 1.55
C LYS A 252 12.90 -4.30 2.55
N GLU A 253 13.05 -4.99 3.67
CA GLU A 253 14.06 -4.65 4.68
C GLU A 253 15.49 -4.85 4.16
N ALA A 254 15.76 -5.96 3.46
CA ALA A 254 17.08 -6.23 2.91
C ALA A 254 17.54 -5.15 1.91
N VAL A 255 16.65 -4.68 1.03
CA VAL A 255 16.96 -3.60 0.07
C VAL A 255 17.33 -2.31 0.81
N VAL A 256 16.56 -1.91 1.83
CA VAL A 256 16.88 -0.70 2.62
C VAL A 256 18.18 -0.84 3.40
N ARG A 257 18.42 -1.99 4.03
CA ARG A 257 19.63 -2.23 4.81
C ARG A 257 20.90 -2.36 3.97
N ALA A 258 20.76 -2.61 2.67
CA ALA A 258 21.90 -2.66 1.76
C ALA A 258 22.47 -1.26 1.45
N GLU A 259 21.68 -0.19 1.65
CA GLU A 259 22.14 1.19 1.42
C GLU A 259 22.91 1.71 2.64
N PRO A 260 24.23 2.01 2.52
CA PRO A 260 25.06 2.39 3.66
C PRO A 260 24.72 3.76 4.25
N ASN A 261 24.02 4.60 3.48
CA ASN A 261 23.62 5.95 3.88
C ASN A 261 22.26 6.00 4.62
N ILE A 262 21.63 4.85 4.90
CA ILE A 262 20.36 4.78 5.61
C ILE A 262 20.54 4.19 7.01
N ASP A 263 20.19 4.98 8.03
CA ASP A 263 19.89 4.47 9.35
C ASP A 263 18.41 4.09 9.44
N LEU A 264 18.12 2.78 9.49
CA LEU A 264 16.77 2.25 9.60
C LEU A 264 16.33 2.07 11.06
N PHE A 265 15.25 2.75 11.45
CA PHE A 265 14.61 2.69 12.76
C PHE A 265 13.20 2.08 12.67
N LEU A 266 13.11 0.76 12.78
CA LEU A 266 11.84 0.03 12.91
C LEU A 266 11.29 0.14 14.34
N ASN A 267 9.97 -0.02 14.51
CA ASN A 267 9.28 0.11 15.80
C ASN A 267 9.44 1.51 16.42
N HIS A 268 9.49 2.59 15.66
CA HIS A 268 9.64 3.95 16.20
C HIS A 268 8.45 4.84 15.79
N HIS A 269 7.61 5.21 16.75
CA HIS A 269 6.41 6.03 16.50
C HIS A 269 6.71 7.51 16.72
N ALA A 270 6.62 8.32 15.66
CA ALA A 270 6.80 9.76 15.73
C ALA A 270 5.57 10.46 16.32
N TYR A 271 5.76 11.23 17.40
CA TYR A 271 4.65 11.78 18.20
C TYR A 271 4.76 13.28 18.50
N GLN A 272 5.93 13.89 18.31
CA GLN A 272 6.14 15.31 18.57
C GLN A 272 7.13 15.89 17.54
N VAL A 273 6.93 17.18 17.22
CA VAL A 273 7.80 17.97 16.35
C VAL A 273 8.20 19.24 17.11
N ASP A 274 9.49 19.54 17.14
CA ASP A 274 9.99 20.86 17.56
C ASP A 274 10.13 21.76 16.34
N MET A 275 9.74 23.03 16.50
CA MET A 275 9.87 24.06 15.47
C MET A 275 10.99 25.05 15.82
N ASP A 276 11.71 25.52 14.81
CA ASP A 276 12.58 26.70 14.84
C ASP A 276 11.84 27.84 14.15
N GLY A 277 11.29 28.76 14.95
CA GLY A 277 10.31 29.74 14.48
C GLY A 277 9.00 29.09 14.02
N GLU A 278 8.31 29.71 13.07
CA GLU A 278 6.98 29.26 12.61
C GLU A 278 7.02 28.33 11.40
N LYS A 279 8.14 28.30 10.66
CA LYS A 279 8.19 27.67 9.32
C LYS A 279 9.18 26.53 9.19
N LYS A 280 10.02 26.26 10.19
CA LYS A 280 11.11 25.30 10.05
C LYS A 280 11.03 24.24 11.14
N ILE A 281 11.06 22.97 10.75
CA ILE A 281 11.17 21.86 11.68
C ILE A 281 12.60 21.80 12.21
N ALA A 282 12.73 21.81 13.54
CA ALA A 282 14.00 21.69 14.26
C ALA A 282 14.33 20.25 14.66
N GLY A 283 13.34 19.39 14.83
CA GLY A 283 13.53 17.98 15.15
C GLY A 283 12.22 17.21 15.33
N VAL A 284 12.27 15.89 15.15
CA VAL A 284 11.14 14.97 15.31
C VAL A 284 11.43 14.00 16.45
N TYR A 285 10.48 13.80 17.36
CA TYR A 285 10.59 12.84 18.44
C TYR A 285 9.85 11.57 18.07
N ALA A 286 10.50 10.43 18.30
CA ALA A 286 9.86 9.13 18.26
C ALA A 286 10.26 8.30 19.47
N PHE A 287 9.39 7.39 19.89
CA PHE A 287 9.72 6.40 20.90
C PHE A 287 9.69 4.99 20.31
N ASP A 288 10.51 4.09 20.84
CA ASP A 288 10.47 2.69 20.45
C ASP A 288 9.19 2.04 21.00
N THR A 289 8.33 1.51 20.13
CA THR A 289 7.00 0.98 20.45
C THR A 289 7.01 -0.31 21.26
N ARG A 290 8.18 -0.78 21.70
CA ARG A 290 8.37 -1.96 22.55
C ARG A 290 8.96 -1.63 23.91
N THR A 291 9.67 -0.50 24.02
CA THR A 291 10.46 -0.15 25.21
C THR A 291 10.17 1.26 25.73
N SER A 292 9.42 2.05 24.98
CA SER A 292 9.15 3.47 25.25
C SER A 292 10.40 4.36 25.29
N GLU A 293 11.56 3.85 24.88
CA GLU A 293 12.79 4.64 24.78
C GLU A 293 12.64 5.76 23.75
N GLN A 294 12.84 7.01 24.19
CA GLN A 294 12.68 8.19 23.37
C GLN A 294 13.95 8.54 22.58
N LYS A 295 13.78 8.93 21.33
CA LYS A 295 14.81 9.44 20.44
C LYS A 295 14.33 10.74 19.78
N ARG A 296 15.26 11.68 19.60
CA ARG A 296 15.04 12.93 18.88
C ARG A 296 15.90 12.92 17.62
N PHE A 297 15.26 13.10 16.47
CA PHE A 297 15.87 13.05 15.16
C PHE A 297 16.01 14.45 14.60
N THR A 298 17.23 14.83 14.25
CA THR A 298 17.55 16.14 13.70
C THR A 298 18.22 16.00 12.34
N GLY A 299 17.66 16.69 11.35
CA GLY A 299 18.22 16.78 10.01
C GLY A 299 17.89 18.12 9.35
N LYS A 300 18.42 18.32 8.14
CA LYS A 300 18.17 19.54 7.35
C LYS A 300 16.72 19.57 6.83
N LEU A 301 16.26 18.43 6.33
CA LEU A 301 14.97 18.25 5.66
C LEU A 301 14.18 17.10 6.29
N TYR A 302 12.86 17.17 6.19
CA TYR A 302 11.95 16.16 6.72
C TYR A 302 10.94 15.75 5.64
N VAL A 303 10.52 14.49 5.64
CA VAL A 303 9.49 13.98 4.71
C VAL A 303 8.41 13.27 5.51
N ASP A 304 7.16 13.73 5.36
CA ASP A 304 6.00 13.03 5.87
C ASP A 304 5.54 11.94 4.89
N CYS A 305 5.75 10.69 5.28
CA CYS A 305 5.32 9.49 4.57
C CYS A 305 4.38 8.63 5.45
N THR A 306 3.77 9.18 6.50
CA THR A 306 2.94 8.39 7.43
C THR A 306 1.60 7.99 6.83
N GLY A 307 1.22 8.62 5.71
CA GLY A 307 -0.09 8.47 5.08
C GLY A 307 -1.23 9.14 5.85
N HIS A 308 -0.95 9.75 7.00
CA HIS A 308 -1.87 10.55 7.81
C HIS A 308 -1.47 12.03 7.94
N GLY A 309 -0.36 12.44 7.30
CA GLY A 309 0.20 13.78 7.46
C GLY A 309 0.57 14.06 8.93
N THR A 310 1.11 13.04 9.61
CA THR A 310 1.33 13.01 11.07
C THR A 310 2.25 14.13 11.53
N ILE A 311 3.44 14.24 10.92
CA ILE A 311 4.45 15.22 11.31
C ILE A 311 4.17 16.57 10.67
N GLY A 312 3.56 16.60 9.47
CA GLY A 312 3.08 17.84 8.87
C GLY A 312 2.05 18.54 9.76
N PHE A 313 1.05 17.79 10.23
CA PHE A 313 0.06 18.29 11.19
C PHE A 313 0.72 18.81 12.48
N LEU A 314 1.65 18.04 13.05
CA LEU A 314 2.33 18.44 14.29
C LEU A 314 3.24 19.66 14.10
N ALA A 315 3.78 19.86 12.89
CA ALA A 315 4.58 21.03 12.53
C ALA A 315 3.74 22.27 12.22
N GLY A 316 2.40 22.16 12.15
CA GLY A 316 1.52 23.25 11.73
C GLY A 316 1.44 23.46 10.22
N ALA A 317 1.76 22.45 9.42
CA ALA A 317 1.52 22.49 7.97
C ALA A 317 0.02 22.62 7.67
N ASP A 318 -0.30 23.42 6.66
CA ASP A 318 -1.68 23.54 6.17
C ASP A 318 -2.17 22.17 5.67
N PHE A 319 -3.41 21.81 5.99
CA PHE A 319 -4.01 20.56 5.57
C PHE A 319 -5.52 20.72 5.38
N ASP A 320 -6.10 19.82 4.59
CA ASP A 320 -7.53 19.58 4.52
C ASP A 320 -7.85 18.16 5.00
N MET A 321 -9.02 17.99 5.59
CA MET A 321 -9.61 16.71 5.93
C MET A 321 -11.12 16.93 5.97
N ALA A 322 -11.81 16.52 4.91
CA ALA A 322 -13.26 16.64 4.82
C ALA A 322 -13.93 16.04 6.07
N GLU A 323 -15.05 16.63 6.53
CA GLU A 323 -15.79 16.12 7.71
C GLU A 323 -16.58 14.84 7.39
N LYS A 324 -17.08 14.71 6.15
CA LYS A 324 -17.84 13.54 5.64
C LYS A 324 -17.45 13.20 4.20
N GLY A 325 -17.92 12.07 3.69
CA GLY A 325 -17.74 11.65 2.29
C GLY A 325 -16.37 11.06 1.96
N ARG A 326 -15.57 10.73 2.97
CA ARG A 326 -14.24 10.11 2.78
C ARG A 326 -14.36 8.64 2.41
N MET A 327 -13.31 8.11 1.81
CA MET A 327 -13.05 6.68 1.75
C MET A 327 -12.75 6.13 3.15
N GLY A 328 -13.18 4.89 3.39
CA GLY A 328 -13.08 4.26 4.71
C GLY A 328 -11.74 3.59 4.98
N MET A 329 -11.75 2.77 6.03
CA MET A 329 -10.68 1.87 6.41
C MET A 329 -11.12 0.43 6.15
N SER A 330 -10.27 -0.35 5.46
CA SER A 330 -10.53 -1.77 5.25
C SER A 330 -9.84 -2.68 6.26
N ASN A 331 -10.52 -3.75 6.65
CA ASN A 331 -9.92 -4.91 7.32
C ASN A 331 -10.24 -6.16 6.49
N MET A 332 -9.26 -6.59 5.71
CA MET A 332 -9.37 -7.79 4.88
C MET A 332 -9.24 -9.04 5.73
N TRP A 333 -9.72 -10.17 5.22
CA TRP A 333 -9.66 -11.45 5.92
C TRP A 333 -9.59 -12.62 4.95
N ALA A 334 -9.15 -13.78 5.44
CA ALA A 334 -9.04 -15.02 4.70
C ALA A 334 -9.54 -16.19 5.54
N TRP A 335 -10.05 -17.20 4.86
CA TRP A 335 -10.55 -18.44 5.46
C TRP A 335 -10.10 -19.63 4.62
N ASP A 336 -10.28 -20.85 5.11
CA ASP A 336 -9.97 -22.07 4.37
C ASP A 336 -10.83 -23.22 4.90
N GLU A 337 -10.78 -24.39 4.27
CA GLU A 337 -11.47 -25.60 4.67
C GLU A 337 -10.48 -26.67 5.15
N ALA A 338 -10.73 -27.22 6.33
CA ALA A 338 -9.96 -28.35 6.84
C ALA A 338 -10.46 -29.68 6.25
N ASP A 339 -9.65 -30.74 6.34
CA ASP A 339 -10.04 -32.10 5.94
C ASP A 339 -11.24 -32.66 6.72
N LYS A 340 -11.55 -32.06 7.88
CA LYS A 340 -12.61 -32.48 8.80
C LYS A 340 -13.39 -31.26 9.31
N PRO A 341 -14.64 -31.43 9.77
CA PRO A 341 -15.40 -30.36 10.40
C PRO A 341 -14.62 -29.67 11.52
N ARG A 342 -14.70 -28.33 11.56
CA ARG A 342 -14.15 -27.48 12.62
C ARG A 342 -15.25 -26.68 13.29
N GLU A 343 -15.18 -26.56 14.60
CA GLU A 343 -16.08 -25.69 15.36
C GLU A 343 -15.60 -24.23 15.29
N PHE A 344 -16.56 -23.30 15.39
CA PHE A 344 -16.30 -21.88 15.56
C PHE A 344 -17.21 -21.37 16.66
N PRO A 345 -16.69 -20.65 17.69
CA PRO A 345 -17.52 -20.17 18.79
C PRO A 345 -18.68 -19.28 18.32
N ALA A 346 -19.80 -19.31 19.05
CA ALA A 346 -20.87 -18.35 18.83
C ALA A 346 -20.41 -16.93 19.15
N THR A 347 -20.76 -15.96 18.30
CA THR A 347 -20.34 -14.56 18.45
C THR A 347 -21.54 -13.61 18.66
N PRO A 348 -22.23 -13.64 19.81
CA PRO A 348 -23.42 -12.81 20.04
C PRO A 348 -23.13 -11.29 20.01
N TRP A 349 -21.89 -10.90 20.29
CA TRP A 349 -21.38 -9.52 20.26
C TRP A 349 -21.06 -9.00 18.86
N ALA A 350 -20.89 -9.89 17.87
CA ALA A 350 -20.60 -9.52 16.49
C ALA A 350 -21.84 -8.90 15.82
N LEU A 351 -21.73 -8.43 14.58
CA LEU A 351 -22.92 -7.99 13.85
C LEU A 351 -23.84 -9.18 13.59
N ASP A 352 -25.15 -8.99 13.80
CA ASP A 352 -26.14 -10.03 13.53
C ASP A 352 -26.39 -10.17 12.02
N LEU A 353 -25.57 -11.01 11.39
CA LEU A 353 -25.56 -11.26 9.96
C LEU A 353 -26.12 -12.65 9.65
N THR A 354 -26.72 -12.75 8.46
CA THR A 354 -27.08 -13.96 7.72
C THR A 354 -26.34 -13.94 6.37
N MET A 355 -26.33 -15.04 5.61
CA MET A 355 -25.55 -15.15 4.36
C MET A 355 -25.93 -14.10 3.28
N LYS A 356 -27.11 -13.45 3.39
CA LYS A 356 -27.55 -12.38 2.49
C LYS A 356 -27.02 -10.98 2.86
N ASP A 357 -26.43 -10.84 4.06
CA ASP A 357 -26.03 -9.55 4.63
C ASP A 357 -24.56 -9.20 4.36
N PHE A 358 -23.89 -9.95 3.50
CA PHE A 358 -22.56 -9.65 2.99
C PHE A 358 -22.33 -10.34 1.63
N PRO A 359 -21.41 -9.85 0.78
CA PRO A 359 -20.99 -10.58 -0.40
C PRO A 359 -20.29 -11.87 0.01
N TYR A 360 -20.71 -13.01 -0.54
CA TYR A 360 -20.06 -14.29 -0.25
C TYR A 360 -18.54 -14.22 -0.51
N PRO A 361 -17.69 -14.57 0.47
CA PRO A 361 -16.23 -14.45 0.39
C PRO A 361 -15.62 -15.53 -0.52
N ARG A 362 -15.85 -15.37 -1.85
CA ARG A 362 -15.31 -16.24 -2.91
C ARG A 362 -13.79 -16.25 -2.87
N ASP A 363 -13.20 -17.32 -3.39
CA ASP A 363 -11.76 -17.55 -3.43
C ASP A 363 -11.08 -17.45 -2.04
N HIS A 364 -11.85 -17.84 -1.01
CA HIS A 364 -11.37 -17.98 0.36
C HIS A 364 -10.93 -16.66 1.02
N HIS A 365 -11.50 -15.51 0.64
CA HIS A 365 -11.18 -14.22 1.26
C HIS A 365 -12.30 -13.17 1.29
N GLY A 366 -12.20 -12.23 2.22
CA GLY A 366 -12.86 -10.93 2.20
C GLY A 366 -11.87 -9.84 1.82
N GLN A 367 -12.09 -9.21 0.67
CA GLN A 367 -11.13 -8.32 0.03
C GLN A 367 -11.29 -6.86 0.48
N TRP A 368 -10.64 -5.94 -0.24
CA TRP A 368 -10.58 -4.51 -0.02
C TRP A 368 -11.92 -3.81 0.28
N PHE A 369 -13.05 -4.36 -0.17
CA PHE A 369 -14.39 -3.78 0.01
C PHE A 369 -14.98 -4.03 1.41
N TRP A 370 -14.33 -4.83 2.25
CA TRP A 370 -14.66 -4.93 3.67
C TRP A 370 -14.15 -3.70 4.40
N GLU A 371 -14.97 -2.65 4.37
CA GLU A 371 -14.57 -1.27 4.60
C GLU A 371 -15.69 -0.49 5.28
N SER A 372 -15.36 0.24 6.34
CA SER A 372 -16.27 1.13 7.07
C SER A 372 -15.60 2.44 7.47
N GLY A 373 -16.32 3.30 8.18
CA GLY A 373 -15.77 4.54 8.73
C GLY A 373 -15.81 5.74 7.77
N PHE A 374 -16.55 5.65 6.67
CA PHE A 374 -16.66 6.70 5.64
C PHE A 374 -16.95 8.10 6.22
N ASP A 375 -17.92 8.17 7.14
CA ASP A 375 -18.34 9.43 7.79
C ASP A 375 -17.93 9.48 9.28
N LYS A 376 -16.86 8.77 9.66
CA LYS A 376 -16.26 8.81 11.00
C LYS A 376 -14.93 9.54 10.98
N ASP A 377 -14.46 10.06 12.10
CA ASP A 377 -13.12 10.68 12.13
C ASP A 377 -12.07 9.60 11.80
N ALA A 378 -11.39 9.73 10.66
CA ALA A 378 -10.48 8.71 10.16
C ALA A 378 -9.24 8.50 11.04
N ILE A 379 -9.01 9.39 12.01
CA ILE A 379 -7.92 9.33 12.98
C ILE A 379 -8.53 9.10 14.37
N GLY A 380 -9.32 10.05 14.88
CA GLY A 380 -9.86 9.99 16.25
C GLY A 380 -10.79 8.79 16.52
N ASP A 381 -11.49 8.28 15.51
CA ASP A 381 -12.35 7.10 15.63
C ASP A 381 -11.70 5.81 15.09
N ALA A 382 -10.43 5.84 14.68
CA ALA A 382 -9.79 4.75 13.94
C ALA A 382 -9.87 3.39 14.65
N GLU A 383 -9.66 3.33 15.98
CA GLU A 383 -9.82 2.09 16.75
C GLU A 383 -11.25 1.56 16.66
N GLY A 384 -12.24 2.45 16.72
CA GLY A 384 -13.66 2.13 16.59
C GLY A 384 -14.06 1.64 15.21
N ILE A 385 -13.49 2.24 14.16
CA ILE A 385 -13.70 1.85 12.76
C ILE A 385 -13.15 0.43 12.55
N ARG A 386 -11.92 0.16 12.99
CA ARG A 386 -11.33 -1.18 12.94
C ARG A 386 -12.18 -2.19 13.70
N ASP A 387 -12.57 -1.87 14.93
CA ASP A 387 -13.35 -2.75 15.79
C ASP A 387 -14.73 -3.05 15.20
N TRP A 388 -15.35 -2.08 14.53
CA TRP A 388 -16.58 -2.31 13.77
C TRP A 388 -16.38 -3.31 12.63
N ASN A 389 -15.28 -3.18 11.88
CA ASN A 389 -14.93 -4.13 10.82
C ASN A 389 -14.70 -5.54 11.39
N LEU A 390 -14.01 -5.67 12.53
CA LEU A 390 -13.85 -6.97 13.20
C LEU A 390 -15.21 -7.58 13.55
N ARG A 391 -16.14 -6.81 14.12
CA ARG A 391 -17.51 -7.28 14.40
C ARG A 391 -18.26 -7.71 13.14
N ALA A 392 -18.03 -7.04 12.01
CA ALA A 392 -18.61 -7.44 10.73
C ALA A 392 -18.02 -8.75 10.21
N VAL A 393 -16.70 -8.90 10.23
CA VAL A 393 -15.99 -10.12 9.78
C VAL A 393 -16.39 -11.33 10.62
N TYR A 394 -16.33 -11.23 11.95
CA TYR A 394 -16.74 -12.32 12.82
C TYR A 394 -18.24 -12.62 12.72
N GLY A 395 -19.08 -11.60 12.50
CA GLY A 395 -20.51 -11.78 12.26
C GLY A 395 -20.79 -12.57 10.98
N ALA A 396 -20.05 -12.28 9.91
CA ALA A 396 -20.18 -12.97 8.64
C ALA A 396 -19.67 -14.40 8.73
N PHE A 397 -18.54 -14.63 9.40
CA PHE A 397 -18.03 -15.97 9.62
C PHE A 397 -18.92 -16.80 10.54
N ASN A 398 -19.55 -16.19 11.55
CA ASN A 398 -20.56 -16.83 12.38
C ASN A 398 -21.84 -17.18 11.58
N ALA A 399 -22.23 -16.36 10.59
CA ALA A 399 -23.32 -16.70 9.67
C ALA A 399 -22.97 -17.94 8.83
N MET A 400 -21.72 -18.01 8.33
CA MET A 400 -21.20 -19.17 7.60
C MET A 400 -21.15 -20.43 8.47
N LYS A 401 -20.65 -20.34 9.71
CA LYS A 401 -20.36 -21.51 10.56
C LYS A 401 -21.52 -22.00 11.40
N ASN A 402 -22.34 -21.08 11.93
CA ASN A 402 -23.26 -21.35 13.03
C ASN A 402 -24.72 -20.97 12.72
N LYS A 403 -25.01 -20.43 11.54
CA LYS A 403 -26.37 -20.02 11.14
C LYS A 403 -26.78 -20.62 9.79
N ASP A 404 -27.38 -19.83 8.91
CA ASP A 404 -27.97 -20.23 7.63
C ASP A 404 -26.93 -20.68 6.59
N GLY A 405 -25.63 -20.51 6.86
CA GLY A 405 -24.54 -21.09 6.07
C GLY A 405 -24.00 -22.43 6.57
N ALA A 406 -24.36 -22.88 7.78
CA ALA A 406 -23.62 -23.92 8.52
C ALA A 406 -23.49 -25.24 7.75
N ASP A 407 -24.57 -25.68 7.10
CA ASP A 407 -24.62 -26.94 6.33
C ASP A 407 -23.58 -27.03 5.21
N LYS A 408 -23.11 -25.88 4.71
CA LYS A 408 -22.14 -25.79 3.60
C LYS A 408 -20.72 -25.46 4.04
N HIS A 409 -20.49 -25.16 5.32
CA HIS A 409 -19.21 -24.66 5.81
C HIS A 409 -18.74 -25.38 7.09
N ALA A 410 -19.15 -26.63 7.27
CA ALA A 410 -18.69 -27.47 8.38
C ALA A 410 -17.14 -27.50 8.53
N PRO A 411 -16.33 -27.63 7.47
CA PRO A 411 -14.86 -27.64 7.59
C PRO A 411 -14.21 -26.25 7.64
N ALA A 412 -14.96 -25.17 7.42
CA ALA A 412 -14.39 -23.83 7.27
C ALA A 412 -13.76 -23.30 8.57
N TYR A 413 -12.64 -22.59 8.45
CA TYR A 413 -11.96 -21.87 9.55
C TYR A 413 -11.29 -20.59 9.05
N LEU A 414 -11.14 -19.58 9.91
CA LEU A 414 -10.40 -18.36 9.58
C LEU A 414 -8.89 -18.65 9.59
N THR A 415 -8.19 -18.19 8.56
CA THR A 415 -6.72 -18.31 8.46
C THR A 415 -6.03 -17.00 8.82
N TRP A 416 -6.69 -15.86 8.57
CA TRP A 416 -6.14 -14.54 8.84
C TRP A 416 -7.25 -13.48 8.85
N VAL A 417 -7.14 -12.49 9.74
CA VAL A 417 -7.91 -11.24 9.68
C VAL A 417 -6.89 -10.10 9.89
N ALA A 418 -7.03 -9.01 9.14
CA ALA A 418 -6.21 -7.83 9.33
C ALA A 418 -6.53 -7.21 10.70
N TYR A 419 -5.64 -7.35 11.68
CA TYR A 419 -5.77 -6.66 12.97
C TYR A 419 -5.31 -5.20 12.90
N VAL A 420 -4.49 -4.86 11.90
CA VAL A 420 -4.15 -3.49 11.50
C VAL A 420 -5.06 -3.10 10.36
N GLY A 421 -5.83 -2.03 10.52
CA GLY A 421 -6.67 -1.51 9.44
C GLY A 421 -5.86 -0.86 8.32
N GLY A 422 -6.38 -0.87 7.10
CA GLY A 422 -5.83 -0.16 5.96
C GLY A 422 -6.62 1.14 5.67
N PRO A 423 -6.28 2.28 6.28
CA PRO A 423 -6.89 3.56 5.96
C PRO A 423 -6.61 3.96 4.51
N ARG A 424 -7.61 4.53 3.83
CA ARG A 424 -7.47 5.09 2.48
C ARG A 424 -7.29 6.60 2.47
N GLU A 425 -7.99 7.30 3.34
CA GLU A 425 -8.09 8.76 3.33
C GLU A 425 -8.10 9.33 4.75
N SER A 426 -7.41 10.45 4.95
CA SER A 426 -7.38 11.19 6.21
C SER A 426 -6.97 12.64 5.94
N ARG A 427 -5.87 13.13 6.52
CA ARG A 427 -5.36 14.49 6.22
C ARG A 427 -4.62 14.50 4.89
N LEU A 428 -4.91 15.53 4.10
CA LEU A 428 -4.23 15.89 2.86
C LEU A 428 -3.50 17.21 3.10
N LEU A 429 -2.18 17.17 3.17
CA LEU A 429 -1.35 18.34 3.42
C LEU A 429 -1.33 19.24 2.17
N GLN A 430 -1.21 20.55 2.33
CA GLN A 430 -1.29 21.50 1.23
C GLN A 430 0.08 21.96 0.73
N GLY A 431 0.30 21.81 -0.57
CA GLY A 431 1.42 22.36 -1.33
C GLY A 431 0.99 23.57 -2.14
N ASP A 432 1.85 24.04 -3.03
CA ASP A 432 1.52 25.19 -3.89
C ASP A 432 0.45 24.89 -4.93
N ILE A 433 0.27 23.60 -5.23
CA ILE A 433 -0.79 23.08 -6.07
C ILE A 433 -1.56 22.03 -5.28
N VAL A 434 -2.88 22.13 -5.28
CA VAL A 434 -3.78 21.03 -4.92
C VAL A 434 -4.26 20.41 -6.22
N LEU A 435 -3.77 19.22 -6.55
CA LEU A 435 -4.21 18.51 -7.75
C LEU A 435 -5.67 18.07 -7.57
N ASN A 436 -6.50 18.31 -8.59
CA ASN A 436 -7.92 17.98 -8.57
C ASN A 436 -8.32 17.05 -9.74
N GLN A 437 -9.58 16.59 -9.73
CA GLN A 437 -10.13 15.77 -10.81
C GLN A 437 -10.00 16.42 -12.19
N ASP A 438 -10.30 17.71 -12.32
CA ASP A 438 -10.32 18.43 -13.60
C ASP A 438 -8.92 18.46 -14.23
N ASP A 439 -7.88 18.72 -13.43
CA ASP A 439 -6.49 18.66 -13.86
C ASP A 439 -6.14 17.28 -14.46
N ILE A 440 -6.62 16.19 -13.82
CA ILE A 440 -6.38 14.81 -14.25
C ILE A 440 -7.13 14.48 -15.55
N ILE A 441 -8.44 14.73 -15.60
CA ILE A 441 -9.27 14.33 -16.75
C ILE A 441 -8.98 15.17 -18.00
N SER A 442 -8.60 16.44 -17.82
CA SER A 442 -8.19 17.32 -18.92
C SER A 442 -6.74 17.05 -19.36
N LYS A 443 -6.03 16.17 -18.65
CA LYS A 443 -4.60 15.91 -18.83
C LYS A 443 -3.79 17.20 -18.83
N ARG A 444 -4.06 18.09 -17.87
CA ARG A 444 -3.34 19.35 -17.74
C ARG A 444 -1.84 19.09 -17.70
N ASP A 445 -1.13 19.71 -18.63
CA ASP A 445 0.33 19.61 -18.72
C ASP A 445 0.97 20.57 -17.72
N PHE A 446 1.49 20.00 -16.63
CA PHE A 446 2.31 20.72 -15.68
C PHE A 446 3.78 20.61 -16.10
N SER A 447 4.49 21.75 -16.17
CA SER A 447 5.91 21.77 -16.52
C SER A 447 6.77 20.89 -15.58
N ASP A 448 6.30 20.76 -14.34
CA ASP A 448 6.88 19.95 -13.26
C ASP A 448 6.17 18.60 -13.01
N GLY A 449 5.30 18.17 -13.92
CA GLY A 449 4.69 16.84 -13.90
C GLY A 449 5.77 15.74 -13.97
N CYS A 450 5.93 14.95 -12.90
CA CYS A 450 7.06 14.04 -12.76
C CYS A 450 6.74 12.61 -12.31
N VAL A 451 5.57 12.35 -11.72
CA VAL A 451 5.17 10.99 -11.30
C VAL A 451 3.96 10.52 -12.11
N PRO A 452 4.07 9.46 -12.94
CA PRO A 452 2.93 8.98 -13.70
C PRO A 452 1.95 8.22 -12.79
N SER A 453 0.76 8.79 -12.57
CA SER A 453 -0.36 8.06 -11.96
C SER A 453 -1.15 7.35 -13.04
N THR A 454 -1.20 6.01 -13.00
CA THR A 454 -1.82 5.19 -14.05
C THR A 454 -3.08 4.45 -13.59
N TRP A 455 -3.55 4.72 -12.38
CA TRP A 455 -4.78 4.12 -11.88
C TRP A 455 -5.97 4.99 -12.27
N SER A 456 -7.15 4.39 -12.47
CA SER A 456 -8.38 5.18 -12.57
C SER A 456 -8.61 5.96 -11.27
N ILE A 457 -9.43 7.01 -11.32
CA ILE A 457 -9.91 7.62 -10.07
C ILE A 457 -10.82 6.58 -9.42
N ASP A 458 -10.34 5.97 -8.34
CA ASP A 458 -10.94 4.84 -7.64
C ASP A 458 -11.44 5.31 -6.27
N LEU A 459 -12.72 5.68 -6.22
CA LEU A 459 -13.38 6.20 -5.03
C LEU A 459 -14.31 5.16 -4.42
N HIS A 460 -14.23 5.02 -3.11
CA HIS A 460 -14.93 4.01 -2.36
C HIS A 460 -16.12 4.60 -1.62
N TYR A 461 -17.32 4.09 -1.92
CA TYR A 461 -18.55 4.54 -1.28
C TYR A 461 -19.29 3.38 -0.61
N PRO A 462 -20.10 3.65 0.43
CA PRO A 462 -21.00 2.65 0.98
C PRO A 462 -21.88 2.02 -0.09
N LYS A 463 -21.88 0.69 -0.16
CA LYS A 463 -22.80 0.00 -1.06
C LYS A 463 -24.23 0.13 -0.51
N LYS A 464 -25.13 0.68 -1.31
CA LYS A 464 -26.52 1.02 -0.93
C LYS A 464 -27.23 -0.06 -0.10
N GLN A 465 -27.18 -1.32 -0.54
CA GLN A 465 -27.80 -2.46 0.17
C GLN A 465 -27.36 -2.56 1.64
N PHE A 466 -26.08 -2.34 1.93
CA PHE A 466 -25.54 -2.45 3.28
C PHE A 466 -25.67 -1.15 4.06
N ALA A 467 -25.68 -0.01 3.38
CA ALA A 467 -26.02 1.29 3.97
C ALA A 467 -27.49 1.36 4.45
N GLU A 468 -28.42 0.70 3.78
CA GLU A 468 -29.82 0.63 4.24
C GLU A 468 -29.96 -0.17 5.55
N LYS A 469 -29.20 -1.26 5.71
CA LYS A 469 -29.24 -2.09 6.92
C LYS A 469 -28.40 -1.53 8.07
N PHE A 470 -27.28 -0.90 7.76
CA PHE A 470 -26.33 -0.33 8.73
C PHE A 470 -26.08 1.16 8.44
N PRO A 471 -27.10 2.03 8.58
CA PRO A 471 -27.03 3.43 8.15
C PRO A 471 -25.97 4.25 8.89
N ASP A 472 -25.66 3.90 10.14
CA ASP A 472 -24.69 4.64 10.95
C ASP A 472 -23.24 4.33 10.58
N ASN A 473 -22.96 3.11 10.13
CA ASN A 473 -21.62 2.66 9.74
C ASN A 473 -21.68 1.43 8.82
N PRO A 474 -21.89 1.60 7.52
CA PRO A 474 -21.84 0.49 6.56
C PRO A 474 -20.43 -0.11 6.52
N PHE A 475 -20.33 -1.42 6.31
CA PHE A 475 -19.04 -2.16 6.32
C PHE A 475 -18.67 -2.81 4.97
N ILE A 476 -19.44 -2.51 3.91
CA ILE A 476 -19.16 -2.97 2.56
C ILE A 476 -19.18 -1.78 1.61
N SER A 477 -18.07 -1.56 0.90
CA SER A 477 -17.95 -0.54 -0.13
C SER A 477 -18.23 -1.07 -1.55
N ILE A 478 -18.42 -0.13 -2.46
CA ILE A 478 -18.20 -0.28 -3.90
C ILE A 478 -17.10 0.68 -4.34
N ALA A 479 -16.33 0.27 -5.34
CA ALA A 479 -15.41 1.14 -6.07
C ALA A 479 -16.14 1.77 -7.25
N VAL A 480 -16.13 3.09 -7.33
CA VAL A 480 -16.60 3.87 -8.48
C VAL A 480 -15.36 4.38 -9.22
N HIS A 481 -15.25 3.99 -10.48
CA HIS A 481 -14.09 4.30 -11.30
C HIS A 481 -14.39 5.37 -12.35
N ASP A 482 -13.60 6.44 -12.37
CA ASP A 482 -13.47 7.28 -13.55
C ASP A 482 -12.34 6.74 -14.44
N GLN A 483 -12.71 6.19 -15.59
CA GLN A 483 -11.79 5.52 -16.52
C GLN A 483 -11.20 6.47 -17.57
N ARG A 484 -11.38 7.79 -17.43
CA ARG A 484 -10.79 8.79 -18.35
C ARG A 484 -9.27 8.95 -18.17
N VAL A 485 -8.69 8.37 -17.13
CA VAL A 485 -7.23 8.27 -16.97
C VAL A 485 -6.66 7.23 -17.94
N ASP A 486 -5.66 7.63 -18.71
CA ASP A 486 -4.89 6.69 -19.54
C ASP A 486 -4.06 5.77 -18.64
N ARG A 487 -4.43 4.49 -18.54
CA ARG A 487 -3.74 3.53 -17.66
C ARG A 487 -2.37 3.08 -18.19
N ASN A 488 -2.06 3.34 -19.46
CA ASN A 488 -0.80 2.95 -20.06
C ASN A 488 0.24 4.07 -19.95
N PHE A 489 -0.15 5.30 -20.26
CA PHE A 489 0.72 6.48 -20.14
C PHE A 489 0.67 7.13 -18.75
N GLY A 490 -0.51 7.20 -18.15
CA GLY A 490 -0.77 7.87 -16.88
C GLY A 490 -1.05 9.36 -17.00
N TYR A 491 -1.12 10.00 -15.83
CA TYR A 491 -1.15 11.45 -15.65
C TYR A 491 0.02 11.88 -14.76
N PRO A 492 0.89 12.81 -15.18
CA PRO A 492 2.05 13.18 -14.39
C PRO A 492 1.68 14.13 -13.24
N VAL A 493 1.73 13.62 -12.00
CA VAL A 493 1.53 14.42 -10.79
C VAL A 493 2.66 15.47 -10.69
N PRO A 494 2.33 16.76 -10.48
CA PRO A 494 3.34 17.82 -10.40
C PRO A 494 4.15 17.77 -9.10
N TYR A 495 5.43 18.11 -9.19
CA TYR A 495 6.34 18.14 -8.04
C TYR A 495 5.86 19.07 -6.91
N ARG A 496 5.18 20.17 -7.26
CA ARG A 496 4.58 21.11 -6.29
C ARG A 496 3.51 20.53 -5.37
N CYS A 497 3.07 19.29 -5.61
CA CYS A 497 2.24 18.54 -4.67
C CYS A 497 3.01 17.86 -3.53
N PHE A 498 4.35 17.81 -3.60
CA PHE A 498 5.20 16.98 -2.73
C PHE A 498 5.94 17.76 -1.63
N TYR A 499 5.61 19.04 -1.41
CA TYR A 499 6.17 19.82 -0.31
C TYR A 499 5.14 20.75 0.31
N SER A 500 5.30 21.03 1.61
CA SER A 500 4.41 21.92 2.34
C SER A 500 4.52 23.35 1.83
N ARG A 501 3.38 24.00 1.63
CA ARG A 501 3.37 25.40 1.20
C ARG A 501 3.83 26.38 2.29
N ASN A 502 3.74 25.99 3.57
CA ASN A 502 4.01 26.89 4.71
C ASN A 502 5.14 26.41 5.66
N ILE A 503 5.62 25.17 5.54
CA ILE A 503 6.77 24.65 6.29
C ILE A 503 7.95 24.43 5.33
N ASP A 504 8.97 25.28 5.46
CA ASP A 504 10.03 25.51 4.47
C ASP A 504 10.97 24.31 4.27
N ASN A 505 11.04 23.36 5.21
CA ASN A 505 11.89 22.17 5.12
C ASN A 505 11.11 20.85 5.20
N LEU A 506 9.81 20.87 4.86
CA LEU A 506 8.94 19.70 4.87
C LEU A 506 8.51 19.28 3.46
N PHE A 507 8.95 18.08 3.09
CA PHE A 507 8.39 17.30 1.99
C PHE A 507 7.23 16.42 2.46
N MET A 508 6.45 15.94 1.51
CA MET A 508 5.38 14.96 1.72
C MET A 508 5.30 13.99 0.53
N ALA A 509 5.08 12.71 0.81
CA ALA A 509 4.88 11.69 -0.22
C ALA A 509 3.87 10.62 0.22
N GLY A 510 3.27 9.94 -0.76
CA GLY A 510 2.24 8.94 -0.51
C GLY A 510 0.84 9.53 -0.39
N ARG A 511 0.00 8.99 0.49
CA ARG A 511 -1.43 9.35 0.55
C ARG A 511 -1.72 10.74 1.11
N CYS A 512 -0.76 11.38 1.76
CA CYS A 512 -0.95 12.64 2.46
C CYS A 512 -0.56 13.89 1.66
N ILE A 513 -0.23 13.72 0.37
CA ILE A 513 0.20 14.81 -0.51
C ILE A 513 -0.93 15.79 -0.83
N SER A 514 -0.58 16.88 -1.51
CA SER A 514 -1.51 17.97 -1.87
C SER A 514 -2.41 17.64 -3.06
N VAL A 515 -3.55 17.04 -2.75
CA VAL A 515 -4.61 16.65 -3.69
C VAL A 515 -5.99 16.85 -3.05
N ASP A 516 -7.05 16.86 -3.85
CA ASP A 516 -8.42 16.72 -3.35
C ASP A 516 -8.84 15.24 -3.21
N HIS A 517 -10.07 15.01 -2.75
CA HIS A 517 -10.65 13.68 -2.54
C HIS A 517 -10.64 12.84 -3.82
N GLU A 518 -11.04 13.43 -4.95
CA GLU A 518 -11.14 12.76 -6.23
C GLU A 518 -9.76 12.39 -6.78
N ALA A 519 -8.80 13.32 -6.76
CA ALA A 519 -7.43 13.07 -7.20
C ALA A 519 -6.72 12.04 -6.30
N LEU A 520 -7.01 12.02 -4.99
CA LEU A 520 -6.53 10.99 -4.08
C LEU A 520 -6.85 9.57 -4.60
N GLY A 521 -8.02 9.38 -5.21
CA GLY A 521 -8.49 8.11 -5.76
C GLY A 521 -7.55 7.46 -6.79
N THR A 522 -6.73 8.24 -7.50
CA THR A 522 -5.74 7.69 -8.46
C THR A 522 -4.32 7.67 -7.87
N VAL A 523 -3.92 8.69 -7.10
CA VAL A 523 -2.52 8.87 -6.68
C VAL A 523 -2.13 8.00 -5.48
N ARG A 524 -3.09 7.55 -4.66
CA ARG A 524 -2.85 6.78 -3.41
C ARG A 524 -2.37 5.34 -3.60
N VAL A 525 -2.22 4.90 -4.84
CA VAL A 525 -1.83 3.52 -5.19
C VAL A 525 -0.35 3.29 -4.86
N MET A 526 -0.01 2.11 -4.34
CA MET A 526 1.26 1.85 -3.64
C MET A 526 2.50 2.13 -4.50
N LYS A 527 2.54 1.70 -5.76
CA LYS A 527 3.70 1.97 -6.62
C LYS A 527 3.78 3.45 -7.01
N THR A 528 2.64 4.11 -7.23
CA THR A 528 2.57 5.56 -7.44
C THR A 528 3.11 6.32 -6.23
N CYS A 529 2.69 5.94 -5.01
CA CYS A 529 3.22 6.48 -3.76
C CYS A 529 4.74 6.31 -3.67
N GLY A 530 5.26 5.13 -4.05
CA GLY A 530 6.68 4.87 -4.09
C GLY A 530 7.44 5.79 -5.05
N MET A 531 6.90 5.98 -6.26
CA MET A 531 7.47 6.91 -7.24
C MET A 531 7.50 8.36 -6.74
N MET A 532 6.47 8.83 -6.01
CA MET A 532 6.53 10.15 -5.34
C MET A 532 7.68 10.23 -4.35
N GLY A 533 7.86 9.17 -3.56
CA GLY A 533 9.03 9.04 -2.68
C GLY A 533 10.33 9.16 -3.45
N GLU A 534 10.50 8.41 -4.54
CA GLU A 534 11.70 8.46 -5.37
C GLU A 534 12.01 9.89 -5.85
N VAL A 535 11.00 10.62 -6.34
CA VAL A 535 11.14 12.02 -6.76
C VAL A 535 11.57 12.90 -5.57
N VAL A 536 10.92 12.76 -4.43
CA VAL A 536 11.26 13.52 -3.21
C VAL A 536 12.69 13.25 -2.74
N GLY A 537 13.17 12.01 -2.83
CA GLY A 537 14.55 11.68 -2.46
C GLY A 537 15.60 12.36 -3.35
N LYS A 538 15.37 12.39 -4.67
CA LYS A 538 16.20 13.15 -5.62
C LYS A 538 16.18 14.65 -5.31
N ALA A 539 15.00 15.22 -5.08
CA ALA A 539 14.86 16.63 -4.71
C ALA A 539 15.55 16.97 -3.38
N ALA A 540 15.48 16.09 -2.38
CA ALA A 540 16.18 16.27 -1.11
C ALA A 540 17.71 16.35 -1.28
N SER A 541 18.28 15.62 -2.25
CA SER A 541 19.72 15.72 -2.56
C SER A 541 20.10 17.07 -3.15
N ILE A 542 19.25 17.69 -3.97
CA ILE A 542 19.43 19.05 -4.48
C ILE A 542 19.38 20.03 -3.31
N CYS A 543 18.35 19.96 -2.47
CA CYS A 543 18.24 20.79 -1.27
C CYS A 543 19.47 20.69 -0.36
N ALA A 544 19.98 19.48 -0.14
CA ALA A 544 21.15 19.24 0.71
C ALA A 544 22.46 19.75 0.07
N THR A 545 22.57 19.72 -1.25
CA THR A 545 23.74 20.20 -2.02
C THR A 545 23.79 21.72 -2.08
N TYR A 546 22.66 22.39 -2.33
CA TYR A 546 22.60 23.84 -2.55
C TYR A 546 22.08 24.66 -1.37
N ASP A 547 21.80 24.01 -0.23
CA ASP A 547 21.19 24.62 0.95
C ASP A 547 19.92 25.41 0.60
N CYS A 548 19.02 24.75 -0.13
CA CYS A 548 17.76 25.35 -0.58
C CYS A 548 16.54 24.62 -0.03
N THR A 549 15.38 25.27 -0.10
CA THR A 549 14.10 24.70 0.29
C THR A 549 13.53 23.77 -0.79
N PRO A 550 12.60 22.85 -0.44
CA PRO A 550 11.85 22.05 -1.41
C PRO A 550 11.19 22.88 -2.52
N ARG A 551 10.65 24.05 -2.17
CA ARG A 551 10.05 25.01 -3.10
C ARG A 551 11.07 25.54 -4.11
N GLU A 552 12.26 25.92 -3.64
CA GLU A 552 13.32 26.45 -4.50
C GLU A 552 13.86 25.43 -5.50
N VAL A 553 13.71 24.12 -5.25
CA VAL A 553 14.01 23.10 -6.26
C VAL A 553 13.19 23.34 -7.53
N TYR A 554 11.89 23.67 -7.40
CA TYR A 554 11.05 24.01 -8.55
C TYR A 554 11.43 25.38 -9.13
N GLU A 555 11.58 26.39 -8.28
CA GLU A 555 11.76 27.78 -8.72
C GLU A 555 13.13 28.05 -9.37
N ARG A 556 14.17 27.30 -8.96
CA ARG A 556 15.57 27.62 -9.28
C ARG A 556 16.36 26.43 -9.84
N TYR A 557 16.08 25.20 -9.39
CA TYR A 557 16.90 24.02 -9.70
C TYR A 557 16.16 22.95 -10.51
N TRP A 558 15.04 23.30 -11.16
CA TRP A 558 14.28 22.34 -11.96
C TRP A 558 15.07 21.67 -13.10
N PRO A 559 15.99 22.36 -13.81
CA PRO A 559 16.83 21.70 -14.82
C PRO A 559 17.69 20.56 -14.27
N GLU A 560 18.17 20.70 -13.03
CA GLU A 560 18.93 19.65 -12.36
C GLU A 560 18.02 18.51 -11.90
N MET A 561 16.84 18.85 -11.37
CA MET A 561 15.82 17.86 -11.04
C MET A 561 15.42 17.02 -12.27
N ASP A 562 15.20 17.67 -13.43
CA ASP A 562 14.91 16.99 -14.70
C ASP A 562 16.03 16.02 -15.11
N THR A 563 17.29 16.39 -14.84
CA THR A 563 18.46 15.52 -15.07
C THR A 563 18.43 14.30 -14.14
N LEU A 564 18.22 14.50 -12.83
CA LEU A 564 18.16 13.40 -11.85
C LEU A 564 16.99 12.45 -12.12
N LEU A 565 15.85 12.95 -12.59
CA LEU A 565 14.68 12.15 -12.92
C LEU A 565 14.89 11.23 -14.15
N LYS A 566 15.88 11.54 -14.99
CA LYS A 566 16.28 10.73 -16.15
C LYS A 566 17.36 9.69 -15.82
N LEU A 567 17.92 9.72 -14.62
CA LEU A 567 18.90 8.72 -14.19
C LEU A 567 18.23 7.38 -13.89
N PRO A 568 18.91 6.25 -14.18
CA PRO A 568 18.49 4.92 -13.73
C PRO A 568 18.31 4.84 -12.22
N GLY A 569 17.41 3.98 -11.74
CA GLY A 569 17.14 3.82 -10.31
C GLY A 569 18.35 3.36 -9.48
N LYS A 570 19.32 2.70 -10.12
CA LYS A 570 20.60 2.26 -9.51
C LYS A 570 21.73 3.28 -9.59
N ALA A 571 21.51 4.42 -10.25
CA ALA A 571 22.50 5.50 -10.25
C ALA A 571 22.74 5.95 -8.80
N HIS A 572 23.99 6.10 -8.40
CA HIS A 572 24.33 6.41 -7.03
C HIS A 572 25.65 7.18 -6.91
N ARG A 573 25.87 7.80 -5.75
CA ARG A 573 27.12 8.42 -5.32
C ARG A 573 27.24 8.27 -3.80
N ALA A 574 28.47 8.15 -3.29
CA ALA A 574 28.68 7.90 -1.87
C ALA A 574 28.39 9.15 -1.00
N ASP A 575 28.85 10.31 -1.44
CA ASP A 575 28.61 11.62 -0.82
C ASP A 575 27.93 12.60 -1.80
N LEU A 576 27.33 13.68 -1.27
CA LEU A 576 26.69 14.74 -2.06
C LEU A 576 27.64 15.42 -3.06
N ASN A 577 28.95 15.39 -2.80
CA ASN A 577 29.95 16.05 -3.65
C ASN A 577 30.62 15.10 -4.66
N ASP A 578 30.34 13.79 -4.58
CA ASP A 578 30.93 12.81 -5.49
C ASP A 578 30.22 12.80 -6.84
N GLU A 579 30.91 12.29 -7.86
CA GLU A 579 30.32 12.04 -9.17
C GLU A 579 29.27 10.93 -9.08
N ILE A 580 28.21 11.05 -9.90
CA ILE A 580 27.18 10.02 -9.98
C ILE A 580 27.71 8.86 -10.83
N GLU A 581 27.77 7.69 -10.22
CA GLU A 581 28.08 6.42 -10.86
C GLU A 581 26.80 5.75 -11.36
N ILE A 582 26.85 5.19 -12.56
CA ILE A 582 25.77 4.40 -13.15
C ILE A 582 26.30 2.97 -13.32
N PRO A 583 25.80 2.00 -12.54
CA PRO A 583 26.18 0.60 -12.69
C PRO A 583 25.85 0.05 -14.09
N ASP A 584 26.59 -0.97 -14.53
CA ASP A 584 26.34 -1.63 -15.82
C ASP A 584 25.01 -2.43 -15.82
N ASP A 585 24.55 -2.88 -14.66
CA ASP A 585 23.38 -3.76 -14.49
C ASP A 585 22.06 -2.98 -14.33
N ILE A 586 21.85 -1.98 -15.20
CA ILE A 586 20.62 -1.19 -15.24
C ILE A 586 19.57 -1.79 -16.18
N PRO A 587 18.26 -1.67 -15.86
CA PRO A 587 17.20 -2.02 -16.80
C PRO A 587 17.31 -1.21 -18.10
N ALA A 588 16.83 -1.78 -19.21
CA ALA A 588 16.67 -1.03 -20.46
C ALA A 588 15.73 0.17 -20.25
N LEU A 589 15.99 1.30 -20.91
CA LEU A 589 15.11 2.45 -20.86
C LEU A 589 13.74 2.07 -21.44
N ALA A 590 12.69 2.23 -20.64
CA ALA A 590 11.32 2.00 -21.08
C ALA A 590 10.84 3.14 -22.00
N GLY A 591 9.93 2.81 -22.93
CA GLY A 591 9.20 3.84 -23.67
C GLY A 591 8.17 4.57 -22.78
N PRO A 592 7.48 5.60 -23.29
CA PRO A 592 6.49 6.34 -22.50
C PRO A 592 5.30 5.48 -22.02
N LEU A 593 5.04 4.34 -22.68
CA LEU A 593 4.00 3.36 -22.29
C LEU A 593 4.55 2.22 -21.41
N GLY A 594 5.82 2.28 -21.01
CA GLY A 594 6.48 1.26 -20.21
C GLY A 594 7.42 0.34 -20.97
N PRO A 595 7.95 -0.69 -20.28
CA PRO A 595 8.49 -1.85 -20.98
C PRO A 595 7.35 -2.59 -21.70
N PRO A 596 7.60 -3.15 -22.91
CA PRO A 596 6.63 -3.99 -23.61
C PRO A 596 6.19 -5.15 -22.71
N THR A 597 4.89 -5.46 -22.70
CA THR A 597 4.35 -6.62 -21.96
C THR A 597 4.29 -7.88 -22.81
N GLY A 598 4.49 -7.73 -24.13
CA GLY A 598 4.63 -8.79 -25.11
C GLY A 598 6.06 -8.87 -25.66
N LEU A 599 6.18 -9.31 -26.91
CA LEU A 599 7.44 -9.37 -27.65
C LEU A 599 7.93 -7.95 -27.97
N ASP A 600 9.22 -7.70 -27.77
CA ASP A 600 9.84 -6.42 -28.10
C ASP A 600 10.00 -6.30 -29.62
N PRO A 601 9.30 -5.35 -30.29
CA PRO A 601 9.36 -5.23 -31.75
C PRO A 601 10.78 -4.97 -32.26
N ASN A 602 11.66 -4.34 -31.46
CA ASN A 602 13.05 -4.05 -31.84
C ASN A 602 13.98 -5.27 -31.75
N LYS A 603 13.51 -6.37 -31.16
CA LYS A 603 14.26 -7.64 -31.07
C LYS A 603 13.78 -8.68 -32.08
N LEU A 604 12.72 -8.37 -32.82
CA LEU A 604 12.21 -9.21 -33.90
C LEU A 604 12.98 -8.93 -35.19
N ASP A 605 13.09 -9.93 -36.07
CA ASP A 605 13.75 -9.76 -37.36
C ASP A 605 13.05 -8.74 -38.25
N GLY A 606 13.81 -7.98 -39.04
CA GLY A 606 13.25 -7.05 -40.01
C GLY A 606 12.65 -5.79 -39.38
N THR A 607 11.72 -5.15 -40.10
CA THR A 607 10.98 -3.97 -39.63
C THR A 607 9.63 -4.42 -39.10
N VAL A 608 9.20 -3.91 -37.94
CA VAL A 608 7.93 -4.28 -37.29
C VAL A 608 7.14 -3.02 -36.98
N VAL A 609 5.82 -3.06 -37.20
CA VAL A 609 4.86 -2.02 -36.79
C VAL A 609 3.77 -2.68 -35.95
N ASP A 610 3.58 -2.18 -34.73
CA ASP A 610 2.65 -2.69 -33.71
C ASP A 610 1.24 -2.09 -33.83
N ASP A 611 0.22 -2.69 -33.18
CA ASP A 611 -1.16 -2.19 -33.22
C ASP A 611 -1.34 -0.80 -32.59
N ALA A 612 -0.41 -0.39 -31.72
CA ALA A 612 -0.37 0.94 -31.15
C ALA A 612 -0.12 2.04 -32.21
N GLU A 613 0.54 1.69 -33.32
CA GLU A 613 0.88 2.58 -34.42
C GLU A 613 -0.12 2.51 -35.58
N ALA A 614 -1.09 1.59 -35.51
CA ALA A 614 -2.06 1.35 -36.56
C ALA A 614 -3.26 2.32 -36.53
N GLU A 615 -3.77 2.69 -37.71
CA GLU A 615 -5.01 3.44 -37.84
C GLU A 615 -6.21 2.51 -37.61
N ARG A 616 -7.14 2.92 -36.75
CA ARG A 616 -8.33 2.13 -36.39
C ARG A 616 -9.58 2.75 -37.00
N ILE A 617 -10.33 1.93 -37.72
CA ILE A 617 -11.64 2.28 -38.29
C ILE A 617 -12.69 1.44 -37.57
N GLY A 618 -13.71 2.12 -37.02
CA GLY A 618 -14.75 1.48 -36.21
C GLY A 618 -14.28 1.13 -34.79
N ASN A 619 -15.13 0.39 -34.07
CA ASN A 619 -14.88 0.05 -32.67
C ASN A 619 -14.01 -1.20 -32.56
N TRP A 620 -12.80 -1.02 -32.00
CA TRP A 620 -11.88 -2.09 -31.64
C TRP A 620 -11.59 -2.05 -30.15
N ASN A 621 -11.48 -3.23 -29.53
CA ASN A 621 -11.10 -3.38 -28.14
C ASN A 621 -9.64 -3.81 -28.03
N GLY A 622 -8.93 -3.35 -26.99
CA GLY A 622 -7.60 -3.84 -26.65
C GLY A 622 -7.64 -5.09 -25.77
N GLY A 623 -6.71 -6.02 -25.95
CA GLY A 623 -6.57 -7.21 -25.13
C GLY A 623 -5.11 -7.55 -24.81
N THR A 624 -4.90 -8.26 -23.70
CA THR A 624 -3.58 -8.74 -23.25
C THR A 624 -3.62 -10.18 -22.71
N GLY A 625 -4.78 -10.84 -22.87
CA GLY A 625 -5.10 -12.14 -22.27
C GLY A 625 -4.49 -13.32 -23.01
N LEU A 626 -4.43 -13.26 -24.35
CA LEU A 626 -3.68 -14.22 -25.15
C LEU A 626 -2.22 -13.80 -25.18
N LYS A 627 -1.30 -14.61 -24.64
CA LYS A 627 0.14 -14.27 -24.63
C LYS A 627 0.77 -14.54 -25.98
N GLY A 628 1.87 -13.85 -26.28
CA GLY A 628 2.61 -13.97 -27.55
C GLY A 628 2.46 -12.77 -28.49
N TYR A 629 1.67 -11.76 -28.11
CA TYR A 629 1.52 -10.53 -28.89
C TYR A 629 2.79 -9.67 -28.90
N VAL A 630 2.87 -8.76 -29.87
CA VAL A 630 3.95 -7.78 -30.01
C VAL A 630 3.60 -6.53 -29.19
N GLY A 631 4.63 -5.84 -28.67
CA GLY A 631 4.44 -4.57 -27.97
C GLY A 631 3.67 -4.72 -26.65
N TYR A 632 2.51 -4.06 -26.55
CA TYR A 632 1.77 -3.89 -25.30
C TYR A 632 0.44 -4.65 -25.24
N GLY A 633 -0.04 -5.18 -26.36
CA GLY A 633 -1.32 -5.86 -26.42
C GLY A 633 -1.68 -6.26 -27.84
N TYR A 634 -2.96 -6.35 -28.11
CA TYR A 634 -3.51 -6.56 -29.44
C TYR A 634 -4.89 -5.93 -29.54
N LEU A 635 -5.38 -5.76 -30.76
CA LEU A 635 -6.74 -5.32 -31.06
C LEU A 635 -7.63 -6.49 -31.41
N TYR A 636 -8.89 -6.42 -31.00
CA TYR A 636 -9.92 -7.33 -31.46
C TYR A 636 -11.28 -6.67 -31.66
N ALA A 637 -12.04 -7.18 -32.62
CA ALA A 637 -13.39 -6.74 -32.93
C ALA A 637 -14.26 -7.92 -33.36
N GLY A 638 -15.57 -7.82 -33.13
CA GLY A 638 -16.52 -8.80 -33.63
C GLY A 638 -16.50 -8.85 -35.16
N GLY A 639 -16.67 -10.04 -35.72
CA GLY A 639 -16.88 -10.18 -37.17
C GLY A 639 -18.08 -9.36 -37.63
N ASP A 640 -18.01 -8.82 -38.84
CA ASP A 640 -19.04 -7.98 -39.46
C ASP A 640 -19.42 -6.73 -38.67
N SER A 641 -18.56 -6.26 -37.77
CA SER A 641 -18.78 -5.01 -37.00
C SER A 641 -18.55 -3.73 -37.81
N GLY A 642 -18.13 -3.85 -39.08
CA GLY A 642 -17.80 -2.71 -39.95
C GLY A 642 -16.43 -2.07 -39.63
N GLY A 643 -15.60 -2.73 -38.82
CA GLY A 643 -14.28 -2.22 -38.43
C GLY A 643 -13.16 -2.68 -39.37
N ALA A 644 -12.05 -1.93 -39.34
CA ALA A 644 -10.77 -2.31 -39.93
C ALA A 644 -9.59 -1.73 -39.13
N VAL A 645 -8.43 -2.40 -39.18
CA VAL A 645 -7.14 -1.87 -38.71
C VAL A 645 -6.21 -1.74 -39.90
N ARG A 646 -5.54 -0.59 -40.03
CA ARG A 646 -4.57 -0.33 -41.10
C ARG A 646 -3.19 -0.11 -40.50
N PHE A 647 -2.26 -0.97 -40.88
CA PHE A 647 -0.85 -0.83 -40.57
C PHE A 647 -0.15 -0.25 -41.80
N ALA A 648 0.68 0.78 -41.61
CA ALA A 648 1.55 1.31 -42.64
C ALA A 648 3.00 1.02 -42.24
N ILE A 649 3.73 0.32 -43.09
CA ILE A 649 5.13 -0.06 -42.84
C ILE A 649 6.00 0.28 -44.04
N GLU A 650 7.10 0.98 -43.79
CA GLU A 650 8.03 1.46 -44.81
C GLU A 650 9.19 0.47 -45.00
N ALA A 651 9.53 0.17 -46.26
CA ALA A 651 10.69 -0.66 -46.57
C ALA A 651 12.00 0.12 -46.32
N PRO A 652 12.90 -0.35 -45.43
CA PRO A 652 14.11 0.39 -45.09
C PRO A 652 15.14 0.43 -46.23
N GLU A 653 15.13 -0.58 -47.11
CA GLU A 653 16.02 -0.71 -48.27
C GLU A 653 15.24 -1.30 -49.47
N SER A 654 15.79 -1.18 -50.68
CA SER A 654 15.22 -1.86 -51.85
C SER A 654 15.54 -3.35 -51.78
N GLY A 655 14.55 -4.23 -51.92
CA GLY A 655 14.75 -5.67 -51.76
C GLY A 655 13.46 -6.48 -51.90
N VAL A 656 13.59 -7.81 -51.81
CA VAL A 656 12.43 -8.70 -51.66
C VAL A 656 12.17 -8.89 -50.18
N TYR A 657 10.92 -8.67 -49.76
CA TYR A 657 10.48 -8.78 -48.39
C TYR A 657 9.34 -9.78 -48.26
N ASP A 658 9.41 -10.65 -47.26
CA ASP A 658 8.28 -11.43 -46.79
C ASP A 658 7.42 -10.51 -45.90
N VAL A 659 6.20 -10.22 -46.35
CA VAL A 659 5.22 -9.40 -45.63
C VAL A 659 4.46 -10.31 -44.69
N ARG A 660 4.53 -10.03 -43.39
CA ARG A 660 3.93 -10.87 -42.34
C ARG A 660 2.94 -10.10 -41.49
N PHE A 661 2.02 -10.86 -40.91
CA PHE A 661 1.01 -10.35 -39.97
C PHE A 661 0.93 -11.24 -38.74
N ALA A 662 0.87 -10.64 -37.56
CA ALA A 662 0.77 -11.35 -36.30
C ALA A 662 -0.67 -11.46 -35.80
N TYR A 663 -1.00 -12.60 -35.20
CA TYR A 663 -2.24 -12.78 -34.43
C TYR A 663 -2.10 -13.91 -33.41
N GLN A 664 -2.95 -13.90 -32.38
CA GLN A 664 -3.03 -15.00 -31.41
C GLN A 664 -4.26 -15.88 -31.65
N PRO A 665 -4.10 -17.22 -31.73
CA PRO A 665 -5.18 -18.12 -32.04
C PRO A 665 -6.13 -18.31 -30.85
N HIS A 666 -7.43 -18.43 -31.13
CA HIS A 666 -8.43 -18.80 -30.13
C HIS A 666 -9.69 -19.36 -30.82
N GLU A 667 -10.46 -20.20 -30.14
CA GLU A 667 -11.63 -20.89 -30.72
C GLU A 667 -12.75 -19.95 -31.22
N ASN A 668 -12.83 -18.74 -30.65
CA ASN A 668 -13.81 -17.72 -31.03
C ASN A 668 -13.35 -16.80 -32.19
N ARG A 669 -12.15 -17.03 -32.75
CA ARG A 669 -11.58 -16.22 -33.82
C ARG A 669 -12.21 -16.52 -35.17
N GLY A 670 -12.11 -15.56 -36.09
CA GLY A 670 -12.59 -15.67 -37.47
C GLY A 670 -11.85 -16.74 -38.26
N LYS A 671 -12.60 -17.52 -39.04
CA LYS A 671 -12.05 -18.58 -39.91
C LYS A 671 -11.60 -18.07 -41.27
N THR A 672 -12.05 -16.88 -41.66
CA THR A 672 -11.86 -16.31 -42.99
C THR A 672 -11.59 -14.81 -42.92
N VAL A 673 -10.78 -14.39 -41.93
CA VAL A 673 -10.43 -12.98 -41.71
C VAL A 673 -9.75 -12.42 -42.97
N PRO A 674 -10.32 -11.42 -43.64
CA PRO A 674 -9.68 -10.80 -44.79
C PRO A 674 -8.57 -9.85 -44.34
N VAL A 675 -7.37 -10.07 -44.89
CA VAL A 675 -6.22 -9.21 -44.74
C VAL A 675 -5.77 -8.78 -46.14
N MET A 676 -5.79 -7.48 -46.40
CA MET A 676 -5.30 -6.94 -47.65
C MET A 676 -3.90 -6.38 -47.49
N VAL A 677 -3.05 -6.60 -48.48
CA VAL A 677 -1.73 -5.99 -48.61
C VAL A 677 -1.76 -5.10 -49.84
N GLU A 678 -1.53 -3.81 -49.64
CA GLU A 678 -1.60 -2.78 -50.66
C GLU A 678 -0.24 -2.07 -50.76
N THR A 679 0.31 -2.01 -51.97
CA THR A 679 1.43 -1.12 -52.31
C THR A 679 0.93 -0.05 -53.26
N LYS A 680 1.84 0.79 -53.79
CA LYS A 680 1.48 1.76 -54.83
C LYS A 680 0.94 1.10 -56.10
N ASN A 681 1.44 -0.10 -56.42
CA ASN A 681 1.22 -0.75 -57.72
C ASN A 681 0.37 -2.02 -57.61
N ASP A 682 0.35 -2.67 -56.45
CA ASP A 682 -0.23 -3.99 -56.27
C ASP A 682 -1.21 -4.05 -55.11
N ARG A 683 -2.18 -4.96 -55.21
CA ARG A 683 -3.13 -5.27 -54.14
C ARG A 683 -3.38 -6.77 -54.08
N LEU A 684 -3.13 -7.34 -52.91
CA LEU A 684 -3.34 -8.76 -52.61
C LEU A 684 -4.33 -8.90 -51.46
N GLU A 685 -5.29 -9.83 -51.58
CA GLU A 685 -6.18 -10.21 -50.48
C GLU A 685 -5.86 -11.64 -50.04
N VAL A 686 -5.61 -11.82 -48.74
CA VAL A 686 -5.36 -13.11 -48.09
C VAL A 686 -6.47 -13.35 -47.06
N LYS A 687 -7.04 -14.56 -47.06
CA LYS A 687 -8.02 -14.97 -46.03
C LYS A 687 -7.35 -15.86 -45.00
N ILE A 688 -7.38 -15.43 -43.75
CA ILE A 688 -6.65 -16.05 -42.64
C ILE A 688 -7.63 -16.75 -41.70
N ASN A 689 -7.30 -17.98 -41.30
CA ASN A 689 -8.00 -18.68 -40.24
C ASN A 689 -7.30 -18.43 -38.91
N GLN A 690 -7.81 -17.49 -38.14
CA GLN A 690 -7.23 -17.09 -36.85
C GLN A 690 -7.55 -18.06 -35.70
N GLN A 691 -8.18 -19.21 -35.97
CA GLN A 691 -8.33 -20.28 -34.97
C GLN A 691 -7.10 -21.21 -34.91
N LYS A 692 -6.21 -21.11 -35.90
CA LYS A 692 -5.01 -21.95 -36.01
C LYS A 692 -3.78 -21.17 -35.61
N ASP A 693 -2.82 -21.85 -34.99
CA ASP A 693 -1.52 -21.27 -34.69
C ASP A 693 -0.86 -20.71 -35.98
N PRO A 694 -0.37 -19.46 -35.93
CA PRO A 694 0.48 -18.92 -36.98
C PRO A 694 1.74 -19.79 -37.13
N PRO A 695 2.17 -20.10 -38.37
CA PRO A 695 3.27 -21.04 -38.60
C PRO A 695 4.67 -20.44 -38.33
N ILE A 696 4.79 -19.12 -38.17
CA ILE A 696 6.06 -18.42 -37.94
C ILE A 696 6.16 -18.03 -36.47
N GLU A 697 7.36 -18.19 -35.90
CA GLU A 697 7.66 -17.78 -34.52
C GLU A 697 7.27 -16.32 -34.27
N GLY A 698 6.85 -16.02 -33.04
CA GLY A 698 6.33 -14.70 -32.68
C GLY A 698 4.88 -14.46 -33.08
N GLY A 699 4.16 -15.52 -33.50
CA GLY A 699 2.74 -15.44 -33.85
C GLY A 699 2.48 -14.89 -35.25
N PHE A 700 3.45 -14.97 -36.15
CA PHE A 700 3.35 -14.42 -37.51
C PHE A 700 2.85 -15.44 -38.55
N ILE A 701 2.19 -14.93 -39.58
CA ILE A 701 1.91 -15.63 -40.83
C ILE A 701 2.40 -14.80 -42.01
N SER A 702 2.98 -15.46 -43.02
CA SER A 702 3.34 -14.81 -44.29
C SER A 702 2.08 -14.50 -45.10
N LEU A 703 1.98 -13.27 -45.57
CA LEU A 703 0.95 -12.79 -46.50
C LEU A 703 1.44 -12.85 -47.95
N GLY A 704 2.75 -12.99 -48.17
CA GLY A 704 3.38 -13.08 -49.48
C GLY A 704 4.69 -12.30 -49.54
N GLU A 705 5.51 -12.61 -50.55
CA GLU A 705 6.73 -11.87 -50.84
C GLU A 705 6.46 -10.74 -51.83
N LEU A 706 7.01 -9.56 -51.56
CA LEU A 706 6.94 -8.39 -52.43
C LEU A 706 8.34 -7.85 -52.72
N GLN A 707 8.57 -7.42 -53.96
CA GLN A 707 9.72 -6.59 -54.31
C GLN A 707 9.35 -5.14 -53.99
N LEU A 708 10.11 -4.50 -53.11
CA LEU A 708 9.85 -3.14 -52.64
C LEU A 708 11.05 -2.25 -52.93
N ASP A 709 10.79 -0.98 -53.23
CA ASP A 709 11.81 0.06 -53.25
C ASP A 709 12.03 0.66 -51.85
N LYS A 710 13.24 1.15 -51.59
CA LYS A 710 13.54 1.90 -50.36
C LYS A 710 12.54 3.05 -50.19
N GLY A 711 11.90 3.11 -49.04
CA GLY A 711 10.90 4.11 -48.71
C GLY A 711 9.50 3.83 -49.26
N GLU A 712 9.30 2.70 -49.94
CA GLU A 712 7.97 2.27 -50.36
C GLU A 712 7.15 1.82 -49.13
N VAL A 713 5.93 2.37 -49.00
CA VAL A 713 5.01 2.05 -47.91
C VAL A 713 4.10 0.90 -48.33
N VAL A 714 4.10 -0.17 -47.55
CA VAL A 714 3.13 -1.26 -47.63
C VAL A 714 2.03 -1.00 -46.61
N THR A 715 0.79 -0.99 -47.07
CA THR A 715 -0.38 -0.86 -46.20
C THR A 715 -1.05 -2.21 -46.03
N ILE A 716 -1.15 -2.70 -44.79
CA ILE A 716 -1.84 -3.95 -44.46
C ILE A 716 -3.16 -3.61 -43.77
N VAL A 717 -4.28 -4.02 -44.36
CA VAL A 717 -5.64 -3.75 -43.88
C VAL A 717 -6.29 -5.03 -43.40
N VAL A 718 -6.56 -5.12 -42.10
CA VAL A 718 -7.27 -6.24 -41.47
C VAL A 718 -8.73 -5.82 -41.26
N ALA A 719 -9.67 -6.45 -41.97
CA ALA A 719 -11.08 -6.04 -41.93
C ALA A 719 -11.97 -7.06 -41.20
N THR A 720 -13.05 -6.57 -40.57
CA THR A 720 -14.01 -7.44 -39.86
C THR A 720 -15.07 -8.06 -40.77
N ALA A 721 -15.31 -7.46 -41.94
CA ALA A 721 -16.36 -7.89 -42.85
C ALA A 721 -16.05 -9.29 -43.42
N GLY A 722 -16.98 -10.24 -43.31
CA GLY A 722 -16.82 -11.61 -43.79
C GLY A 722 -15.83 -12.46 -43.00
N ALA A 723 -15.41 -12.02 -41.80
CA ALA A 723 -14.39 -12.71 -41.01
C ALA A 723 -14.85 -14.06 -40.42
N GLY A 724 -16.17 -14.26 -40.25
CA GLY A 724 -16.74 -15.51 -39.73
C GLY A 724 -16.40 -15.79 -38.26
N GLY A 725 -16.14 -14.74 -37.47
CA GLY A 725 -15.78 -14.81 -36.04
C GLY A 725 -15.07 -13.53 -35.59
N THR A 726 -14.52 -13.53 -34.37
CA THR A 726 -13.79 -12.37 -33.84
C THR A 726 -12.48 -12.16 -34.59
N VAL A 727 -12.20 -10.94 -35.05
CA VAL A 727 -10.93 -10.59 -35.68
C VAL A 727 -9.92 -10.14 -34.64
N HIS A 728 -8.69 -10.58 -34.77
CA HIS A 728 -7.52 -10.17 -34.00
C HIS A 728 -6.52 -9.45 -34.91
N ALA A 729 -5.93 -8.35 -34.44
CA ALA A 729 -4.87 -7.63 -35.14
C ALA A 729 -3.80 -7.22 -34.13
N ASP A 730 -2.54 -7.53 -34.41
CA ASP A 730 -1.42 -7.45 -33.47
C ASP A 730 -0.30 -6.60 -34.05
N ALA A 731 0.47 -7.14 -34.99
CA ALA A 731 1.55 -6.41 -35.64
C ALA A 731 1.72 -6.84 -37.10
N VAL A 732 2.49 -6.05 -37.85
CA VAL A 732 2.97 -6.42 -39.18
C VAL A 732 4.48 -6.35 -39.23
N GLN A 733 5.08 -7.16 -40.10
CA GLN A 733 6.53 -7.29 -40.18
C GLN A 733 6.97 -7.40 -41.65
N LEU A 734 8.04 -6.68 -42.00
CA LEU A 734 8.77 -6.83 -43.25
C LEU A 734 10.12 -7.49 -42.97
N VAL A 735 10.31 -8.73 -43.42
CA VAL A 735 11.60 -9.44 -43.28
C VAL A 735 12.26 -9.55 -44.65
N PRO A 736 13.49 -9.03 -44.85
CA PRO A 736 14.23 -9.24 -46.09
C PRO A 736 14.41 -10.73 -46.36
N THR A 737 14.00 -11.20 -47.53
CA THR A 737 14.29 -12.58 -47.93
C THR A 737 15.72 -12.64 -48.42
N LYS A 738 16.54 -13.49 -47.80
CA LYS A 738 17.90 -13.73 -48.30
C LYS A 738 17.78 -14.35 -49.70
N LYS A 739 18.29 -13.66 -50.72
CA LYS A 739 18.67 -14.33 -51.97
C LYS A 739 19.99 -15.04 -51.80
#